data_AF-A0A0A2JDM8-F1
#
_entry.id   AF-A0A0A2JDM8-F1
#
_cell.length_a   1.000
_cell.length_b   1.000
_cell.length_c   1.000
_cell.angle_alpha   90.00
_cell.angle_beta   90.00
_cell.angle_gamma   90.00
#
_symmetry.space_group_name_H-M   'P 1'
#
loop_
_entity.id
_entity.type
_entity.pdbx_description
1 polymer ?
#
loop_
_entity_poly.entity_id
_entity_poly.type
_entity_poly.pdbx_seq_one_letter_code
_entity_poly.pdbx_strand_id
1 'polypeptide(L)'
;MADSKTESSQLADCSHIPIIDLSTLDSPNFDDRQKLAQSIYDACTQVGFFYIKNHGIPEDKINGIHSSAKQLFDLPQEQKMKFYIGNSPKFRGYSPLGGEKSIGTDDDPIAEEDAVSALSEAFDIGYETAMDPQKSKDDPLPRDPYGLYGDNQWPSQNVLPNFTEAYIEYCAMMLGLCRKMMRIFALALGLPEENFDSMTQNPGVTSRMMHYPPQPVKEEVREGLGAHTDFECFTILSQGSVPGLQVLSHSGEWILAPPLPGTLVVNIADCLSIWTNKKFKSTIHRVTNLTGQERYSIPFFFGVDYDTTVSVLPNHISDDRPACKEPFKAGEWVREQLSKATPPSTATASLTPFKATIPKAQLGELETLIKIAKLAPHTYENSQTDRRYGVTTDWLVTMRDQWLRSYHWKSSEDRINSFPQYTTEIEGLTIHFVGLFSERKDAVPILLLHGWPGSFLEFLPILQKFREEYTPETLPYHLIVPSLPGFTFSSGPPLDRNFGTGDIARVVDQLMKDLGFESGYIAQGGDIGSRIARHLGVDHESCKAVHVNVVFMRKPDGMTDDHLSTSEIKGIERMTNFVATGSGYATEQGTRPSTIGHVLSSSPMALLAWIGEKFLEWVDDPLAPEDILESVTLYWLTETFPRAIYTYRQATSNDPRWYIHKPFGFSSFPMELAPLPRSWVETTGDLVFWEQHPKGGHFAALEQPDELKADLVNFVAQVWPGIISAE
;
A
#
# COMPACT_ATOMS: atom_id res chain seq x y z
N MET A 1 46.94 -16.42 51.15
CA MET A 1 45.91 -17.41 50.78
C MET A 1 44.57 -16.75 51.05
N ALA A 2 43.65 -16.56 50.14
CA ALA A 2 43.44 -16.77 48.70
C ALA A 2 41.98 -16.30 48.51
N ASP A 3 41.45 -15.79 47.41
CA ASP A 3 41.98 -15.28 46.15
C ASP A 3 40.82 -14.43 45.58
N SER A 4 41.18 -13.36 44.89
CA SER A 4 40.26 -12.52 44.12
C SER A 4 39.81 -13.20 42.84
N LYS A 5 38.53 -13.09 42.48
CA LYS A 5 38.10 -12.93 41.08
C LYS A 5 36.88 -12.02 40.97
N THR A 6 37.17 -10.81 40.54
CA THR A 6 36.30 -9.86 39.84
C THR A 6 35.74 -10.45 38.55
N GLU A 7 34.42 -10.42 38.37
CA GLU A 7 33.78 -10.39 37.05
C GLU A 7 33.08 -9.04 36.91
N SER A 8 33.82 -8.06 36.38
CA SER A 8 33.24 -6.85 35.81
C SER A 8 32.71 -7.22 34.42
N SER A 9 31.39 -7.31 34.26
CA SER A 9 30.75 -7.31 32.95
C SER A 9 30.94 -5.93 32.31
N GLN A 10 32.04 -5.75 31.58
CA GLN A 10 32.16 -4.67 30.61
C GLN A 10 31.12 -4.91 29.51
N LEU A 11 29.97 -4.25 29.62
CA LEU A 11 29.16 -3.92 28.44
C LEU A 11 30.05 -3.07 27.55
N ALA A 12 30.54 -3.65 26.44
CA ALA A 12 31.39 -2.96 25.51
C ALA A 12 30.64 -1.77 24.90
N ASP A 13 31.21 -0.59 25.11
CA ASP A 13 30.83 0.67 24.48
C ASP A 13 30.87 0.51 22.95
N CYS A 14 29.74 0.72 22.25
CA CYS A 14 29.58 0.56 20.80
C CYS A 14 30.29 1.67 19.99
N SER A 15 31.42 2.19 20.45
CA SER A 15 32.06 3.36 19.84
C SER A 15 32.68 3.06 18.46
N HIS A 16 32.85 1.80 18.04
CA HIS A 16 33.53 1.40 16.80
C HIS A 16 32.80 0.27 16.06
N ILE A 17 32.69 0.36 14.72
CA ILE A 17 32.18 -0.69 13.84
C ILE A 17 33.28 -1.75 13.61
N PRO A 18 33.03 -3.06 13.86
CA PRO A 18 34.06 -4.09 13.80
C PRO A 18 34.54 -4.35 12.36
N ILE A 19 35.80 -4.76 12.22
CA ILE A 19 36.41 -5.17 10.95
C ILE A 19 36.73 -6.66 11.00
N ILE A 20 36.09 -7.45 10.14
CA ILE A 20 36.20 -8.90 10.09
C ILE A 20 37.08 -9.31 8.90
N ASP A 21 38.04 -10.21 9.15
CA ASP A 21 38.94 -10.75 8.14
C ASP A 21 38.37 -12.04 7.54
N LEU A 22 38.04 -12.03 6.24
CA LEU A 22 37.46 -13.18 5.54
C LEU A 22 38.51 -14.15 4.97
N SER A 23 39.79 -14.02 5.31
CA SER A 23 40.85 -14.90 4.79
C SER A 23 40.63 -16.40 5.09
N THR A 24 39.87 -16.74 6.13
CA THR A 24 39.53 -18.13 6.48
C THR A 24 38.17 -18.59 5.95
N LEU A 25 37.47 -17.78 5.16
CA LEU A 25 36.14 -18.08 4.62
C LEU A 25 36.11 -19.40 3.85
N ASP A 26 37.14 -19.65 3.03
CA ASP A 26 37.31 -20.86 2.24
C ASP A 26 38.32 -21.85 2.87
N SER A 27 38.66 -21.70 4.15
CA SER A 27 39.60 -22.61 4.81
C SER A 27 39.05 -24.04 4.76
N PRO A 28 39.84 -25.06 4.36
CA PRO A 28 39.39 -26.45 4.43
C PRO A 28 39.20 -26.93 5.88
N ASN A 29 39.78 -26.23 6.86
CA ASN A 29 39.63 -26.54 8.27
C ASN A 29 38.35 -25.91 8.83
N PHE A 30 37.46 -26.77 9.33
CA PHE A 30 36.18 -26.37 9.93
C PHE A 30 36.36 -25.39 11.11
N ASP A 31 37.38 -25.60 11.95
CA ASP A 31 37.60 -24.75 13.13
C ASP A 31 37.93 -23.30 12.77
N ASP A 32 38.58 -23.08 11.61
CA ASP A 32 38.90 -21.73 11.14
C ASP A 32 37.64 -21.01 10.65
N ARG A 33 36.73 -21.74 9.98
CA ARG A 33 35.41 -21.21 9.57
C ARG A 33 34.52 -20.96 10.78
N GLN A 34 34.57 -21.82 11.79
CA GLN A 34 33.79 -21.64 13.03
C GLN A 34 34.24 -20.41 13.84
N LYS A 35 35.55 -20.12 13.89
CA LYS A 35 36.06 -18.89 14.53
C LYS A 35 35.62 -17.64 13.80
N LEU A 36 35.62 -17.68 12.47
CA LEU A 36 35.07 -16.61 11.64
C LEU A 36 33.58 -16.42 11.91
N ALA A 37 32.81 -17.51 11.97
CA ALA A 37 31.40 -17.51 12.29
C ALA A 37 31.11 -16.88 13.67
N GLN A 38 31.94 -17.16 14.68
CA GLN A 38 31.83 -16.52 15.99
C GLN A 38 32.03 -15.01 15.92
N SER A 39 33.02 -14.55 15.14
CA SER A 39 33.29 -13.11 14.98
C SER A 39 32.11 -12.40 14.30
N ILE A 40 31.49 -13.05 13.32
CA ILE A 40 30.28 -12.55 12.65
C ILE A 40 29.09 -12.56 13.60
N TYR A 41 28.90 -13.62 14.38
CA TYR A 41 27.83 -13.69 15.38
C TYR A 41 27.91 -12.53 16.38
N ASP A 42 29.11 -12.24 16.89
CA ASP A 42 29.34 -11.15 17.83
C ASP A 42 29.00 -9.80 17.19
N ALA A 43 29.45 -9.54 15.96
CA ALA A 43 29.13 -8.31 15.23
C ALA A 43 27.62 -8.17 14.95
N CYS A 44 26.94 -9.25 14.55
CA CYS A 44 25.51 -9.24 14.22
C CYS A 44 24.62 -9.03 15.45
N THR A 45 25.05 -9.51 16.62
CA THR A 45 24.29 -9.38 17.87
C THR A 45 24.53 -8.05 18.58
N GLN A 46 25.73 -7.48 18.44
CA GLN A 46 26.12 -6.24 19.11
C GLN A 46 25.87 -4.98 18.30
N VAL A 47 26.02 -5.03 16.97
CA VAL A 47 25.93 -3.84 16.12
C VAL A 47 25.02 -4.07 14.92
N GLY A 48 24.96 -5.28 14.36
CA GLY A 48 24.23 -5.54 13.10
C GLY A 48 24.92 -4.96 11.87
N PHE A 49 26.13 -4.41 12.04
CA PHE A 49 26.89 -3.66 11.04
C PHE A 49 28.38 -3.94 11.24
N PHE A 50 29.11 -4.22 10.15
CA PHE A 50 30.54 -4.52 10.21
C PHE A 50 31.25 -4.32 8.87
N TYR A 51 32.56 -4.11 8.89
CA TYR A 51 33.40 -4.16 7.69
C TYR A 51 33.92 -5.58 7.47
N ILE A 52 34.11 -5.94 6.21
CA ILE A 52 34.82 -7.14 5.79
C ILE A 52 36.05 -6.77 4.97
N LYS A 53 37.18 -7.42 5.23
CA LYS A 53 38.41 -7.33 4.42
C LYS A 53 38.82 -8.71 3.94
N ASN A 54 39.71 -8.78 2.95
CA ASN A 54 40.13 -10.03 2.32
C ASN A 54 38.94 -10.83 1.74
N HIS A 55 37.91 -10.12 1.25
CA HIS A 55 36.65 -10.69 0.76
C HIS A 55 36.75 -11.35 -0.64
N GLY A 56 37.91 -11.28 -1.28
CA GLY A 56 38.20 -11.99 -2.54
C GLY A 56 37.71 -11.31 -3.82
N ILE A 57 37.10 -10.12 -3.74
CA ILE A 57 36.73 -9.33 -4.92
C ILE A 57 37.92 -8.44 -5.29
N PRO A 58 38.46 -8.53 -6.52
CA PRO A 58 39.61 -7.72 -6.93
C PRO A 58 39.33 -6.21 -6.89
N GLU A 59 40.31 -5.45 -6.43
CA GLU A 59 40.21 -3.99 -6.27
C GLU A 59 39.99 -3.27 -7.62
N ASP A 60 40.52 -3.80 -8.72
CA ASP A 60 40.29 -3.28 -10.07
C ASP A 60 38.83 -3.42 -10.51
N LYS A 61 38.11 -4.44 -10.02
CA LYS A 61 36.68 -4.65 -10.31
C LYS A 61 35.81 -3.73 -9.49
N ILE A 62 36.16 -3.49 -8.22
CA ILE A 62 35.51 -2.47 -7.38
C ILE A 62 35.69 -1.08 -8.02
N ASN A 63 36.92 -0.70 -8.35
CA ASN A 63 37.20 0.59 -9.00
C ASN A 63 36.52 0.70 -10.38
N GLY A 64 36.47 -0.40 -11.12
CA GLY A 64 35.78 -0.48 -12.41
C GLY A 64 34.29 -0.17 -12.27
N ILE A 65 33.59 -0.77 -11.29
CA ILE A 65 32.16 -0.55 -11.13
C ILE A 65 31.83 0.87 -10.63
N HIS A 66 32.66 1.46 -9.77
CA HIS A 66 32.53 2.88 -9.38
C HIS A 66 32.79 3.82 -10.58
N SER A 67 33.74 3.46 -11.45
CA SER A 67 33.98 4.20 -12.70
C SER A 67 32.77 4.10 -13.65
N SER A 68 32.15 2.93 -13.77
CA SER A 68 30.92 2.73 -14.52
C SER A 68 29.75 3.55 -13.96
N ALA A 69 29.59 3.57 -12.63
CA ALA A 69 28.57 4.41 -11.98
C ALA A 69 28.80 5.89 -12.32
N LYS A 70 30.04 6.38 -12.24
CA LYS A 70 30.37 7.75 -12.63
C LYS A 70 29.99 8.03 -14.09
N GLN A 71 30.38 7.16 -15.02
CA GLN A 71 30.07 7.31 -16.44
C GLN A 71 28.56 7.35 -16.70
N LEU A 72 27.78 6.52 -16.00
CA LEU A 72 26.33 6.50 -16.07
C LEU A 72 25.72 7.83 -15.61
N PHE A 73 26.13 8.32 -14.44
CA PHE A 73 25.54 9.53 -13.85
C PHE A 73 26.01 10.83 -14.53
N ASP A 74 27.18 10.80 -15.19
CA ASP A 74 27.69 11.87 -16.07
C ASP A 74 26.89 12.01 -17.39
N LEU A 75 26.05 11.02 -17.75
CA LEU A 75 25.22 11.12 -18.94
C LEU A 75 24.23 12.29 -18.82
N PRO A 76 23.88 12.96 -19.95
CA PRO A 76 22.81 13.94 -19.97
C PRO A 76 21.50 13.36 -19.43
N GLN A 77 20.73 14.15 -18.68
CA GLN A 77 19.47 13.73 -18.08
C GLN A 77 18.54 13.03 -19.09
N GLU A 78 18.41 13.57 -20.30
CA GLU A 78 17.60 13.00 -21.37
C GLU A 78 18.02 11.57 -21.73
N GLN A 79 19.31 11.25 -21.66
CA GLN A 79 19.79 9.89 -21.90
C GLN A 79 19.51 8.97 -20.72
N LYS A 80 19.71 9.44 -19.49
CA LYS A 80 19.40 8.67 -18.26
C LYS A 80 17.93 8.29 -18.17
N MET A 81 17.04 9.23 -18.52
CA MET A 81 15.59 9.00 -18.52
C MET A 81 15.11 7.98 -19.57
N LYS A 82 15.93 7.57 -20.55
CA LYS A 82 15.54 6.50 -21.50
C LYS A 82 15.41 5.13 -20.84
N PHE A 83 16.14 4.91 -19.76
CA PHE A 83 16.06 3.71 -18.94
C PHE A 83 15.47 4.07 -17.56
N TYR A 84 14.56 5.06 -17.52
CA TYR A 84 13.86 5.46 -16.30
C TYR A 84 13.17 4.25 -15.65
N ILE A 85 13.32 4.12 -14.33
CA ILE A 85 12.81 3.01 -13.53
C ILE A 85 11.31 2.77 -13.75
N GLY A 86 10.54 3.83 -13.99
CA GLY A 86 9.10 3.76 -14.25
C GLY A 86 8.69 3.10 -15.57
N ASN A 87 9.64 2.85 -16.48
CA ASN A 87 9.37 2.05 -17.69
C ASN A 87 9.45 0.54 -17.41
N SER A 88 9.90 0.11 -16.23
CA SER A 88 10.02 -1.30 -15.87
C SER A 88 8.90 -1.72 -14.92
N PRO A 89 8.11 -2.76 -15.25
CA PRO A 89 7.10 -3.32 -14.33
C PRO A 89 7.73 -4.03 -13.11
N LYS A 90 9.06 -4.07 -13.03
CA LYS A 90 9.87 -4.80 -12.04
C LYS A 90 10.81 -3.88 -11.25
N PHE A 91 10.61 -2.56 -11.31
CA PHE A 91 11.41 -1.56 -10.58
C PHE A 91 12.92 -1.57 -10.93
N ARG A 92 13.26 -1.76 -12.21
CA ARG A 92 14.67 -1.76 -12.68
C ARG A 92 14.93 -0.56 -13.57
N GLY A 93 16.04 0.14 -13.40
CA GLY A 93 16.40 1.30 -14.20
C GLY A 93 16.83 2.50 -13.36
N TYR A 94 16.81 3.68 -13.97
CA TYR A 94 17.31 4.92 -13.39
C TYR A 94 16.25 5.69 -12.62
N SER A 95 16.61 6.14 -11.40
CA SER A 95 15.80 6.99 -10.52
C SER A 95 16.45 8.39 -10.42
N PRO A 96 15.74 9.47 -10.77
CA PRO A 96 16.28 10.82 -10.76
C PRO A 96 16.43 11.40 -9.34
N LEU A 97 17.16 12.52 -9.22
CA LEU A 97 17.33 13.25 -7.97
C LEU A 97 15.99 13.64 -7.32
N GLY A 98 15.85 13.37 -6.02
CA GLY A 98 14.64 13.67 -5.26
C GLY A 98 13.50 12.69 -5.48
N GLY A 99 13.77 11.54 -6.13
CA GLY A 99 12.82 10.45 -6.32
C GLY A 99 12.68 9.49 -5.13
N GLU A 100 13.21 9.82 -3.94
CA GLU A 100 13.02 9.03 -2.71
C GLU A 100 12.90 9.93 -1.48
N LYS A 101 12.26 9.44 -0.41
CA LYS A 101 12.19 10.09 0.90
C LYS A 101 12.57 9.13 2.03
N SER A 102 13.09 9.67 3.13
CA SER A 102 13.28 8.90 4.37
C SER A 102 11.95 8.60 5.04
N ILE A 103 11.72 7.35 5.44
CA ILE A 103 10.47 6.90 6.04
C ILE A 103 10.61 6.41 7.50
N GLY A 104 11.80 6.49 8.11
CA GLY A 104 12.06 5.97 9.46
C GLY A 104 12.00 4.44 9.53
N THR A 105 11.72 3.89 10.72
CA THR A 105 11.59 2.44 10.95
C THR A 105 10.28 2.08 11.63
N ASP A 106 9.87 0.81 11.59
CA ASP A 106 8.63 0.34 12.24
C ASP A 106 8.57 0.65 13.76
N ASP A 107 9.73 0.72 14.42
CA ASP A 107 9.84 0.99 15.87
C ASP A 107 10.03 2.49 16.20
N ASP A 108 10.47 3.29 15.23
CA ASP A 108 10.73 4.73 15.36
C ASP A 108 10.50 5.44 14.01
N PRO A 109 9.22 5.73 13.65
CA PRO A 109 8.88 6.39 12.40
C PRO A 109 9.27 7.87 12.45
N ILE A 110 9.92 8.36 11.40
CA ILE A 110 10.24 9.79 11.28
C ILE A 110 8.95 10.55 10.89
N ALA A 111 8.62 11.61 11.63
CA ALA A 111 7.54 12.51 11.26
C ALA A 111 7.83 13.15 9.89
N GLU A 112 6.84 13.23 9.01
CA GLU A 112 7.04 13.62 7.61
C GLU A 112 7.60 15.05 7.45
N GLU A 113 7.35 15.91 8.42
CA GLU A 113 7.90 17.27 8.54
C GLU A 113 9.44 17.27 8.59
N ASP A 114 10.02 16.17 9.08
CA ASP A 114 11.46 15.93 9.20
C ASP A 114 11.99 15.00 8.08
N ALA A 115 11.10 14.44 7.24
CA ALA A 115 11.47 13.54 6.14
C ALA A 115 12.08 14.31 4.97
N VAL A 116 13.40 14.26 4.85
CA VAL A 116 14.15 14.94 3.78
C VAL A 116 14.11 14.09 2.50
N SER A 117 13.70 14.70 1.36
CA SER A 117 13.86 14.06 0.05
C SER A 117 15.33 13.72 -0.21
N ALA A 118 15.59 12.48 -0.58
CA ALA A 118 16.92 11.98 -0.86
C ALA A 118 17.57 12.82 -1.96
N LEU A 119 18.68 13.47 -1.62
CA LEU A 119 19.51 14.21 -2.56
C LEU A 119 20.46 13.26 -3.29
N SER A 120 19.89 12.21 -3.88
CA SER A 120 20.58 11.18 -4.65
C SER A 120 19.80 10.77 -5.89
N GLU A 121 20.52 10.35 -6.92
CA GLU A 121 19.98 9.60 -8.06
C GLU A 121 20.52 8.17 -8.00
N ALA A 122 19.81 7.23 -8.63
CA ALA A 122 20.15 5.82 -8.57
C ALA A 122 19.96 5.09 -9.90
N PHE A 123 20.56 3.91 -10.01
CA PHE A 123 20.29 2.95 -11.08
C PHE A 123 20.22 1.54 -10.51
N ASP A 124 19.05 0.93 -10.64
CA ASP A 124 18.65 -0.31 -9.99
C ASP A 124 18.60 -1.47 -10.98
N ILE A 125 19.19 -2.59 -10.60
CA ILE A 125 19.13 -3.86 -11.32
C ILE A 125 18.74 -4.99 -10.38
N GLY A 126 18.06 -5.99 -10.91
CA GLY A 126 17.65 -7.20 -10.23
C GLY A 126 18.40 -8.43 -10.71
N TYR A 127 18.12 -9.55 -10.07
CA TYR A 127 18.67 -10.86 -10.44
C TYR A 127 18.41 -11.21 -11.92
N GLU A 128 19.49 -11.55 -12.63
CA GLU A 128 19.46 -12.18 -13.95
C GLU A 128 20.30 -13.47 -13.91
N THR A 129 19.96 -14.48 -14.70
CA THR A 129 20.76 -15.72 -14.76
C THR A 129 22.17 -15.48 -15.28
N ALA A 130 22.38 -14.44 -16.09
CA ALA A 130 23.68 -14.03 -16.60
C ALA A 130 24.67 -13.57 -15.51
N MET A 131 24.17 -13.09 -14.35
CA MET A 131 25.03 -12.74 -13.21
C MET A 131 25.20 -13.90 -12.22
N ASP A 132 24.58 -15.06 -12.44
CA ASP A 132 24.73 -16.20 -11.54
C ASP A 132 25.81 -17.17 -12.05
N PRO A 133 26.97 -17.30 -11.36
CA PRO A 133 28.04 -18.21 -11.77
C PRO A 133 27.66 -19.70 -11.68
N GLN A 134 26.52 -20.04 -11.04
CA GLN A 134 25.98 -21.39 -10.96
C GLN A 134 24.94 -21.70 -12.06
N LYS A 135 24.63 -20.75 -12.93
CA LYS A 135 23.61 -20.87 -13.99
C LYS A 135 24.20 -20.64 -15.38
N SER A 136 23.49 -21.10 -16.40
CA SER A 136 23.70 -20.62 -17.77
C SER A 136 22.96 -19.30 -17.94
N LYS A 137 23.53 -18.37 -18.71
CA LYS A 137 22.86 -17.10 -19.08
C LYS A 137 21.53 -17.30 -19.81
N ASP A 138 21.34 -18.47 -20.41
CA ASP A 138 20.15 -18.84 -21.19
C ASP A 138 19.14 -19.65 -20.34
N ASP A 139 19.43 -19.89 -19.06
CA ASP A 139 18.49 -20.55 -18.15
C ASP A 139 17.25 -19.67 -17.92
N PRO A 140 16.03 -20.25 -17.86
CA PRO A 140 14.84 -19.48 -17.56
C PRO A 140 14.86 -18.98 -16.11
N LEU A 141 14.34 -17.78 -15.90
CA LEU A 141 14.06 -17.28 -14.56
C LEU A 141 13.04 -18.19 -13.84
N PRO A 142 13.11 -18.28 -12.50
CA PRO A 142 12.15 -19.06 -11.73
C PRO A 142 10.74 -18.49 -11.83
N ARG A 143 9.74 -19.27 -11.38
CA ARG A 143 8.36 -18.81 -11.28
C ARG A 143 8.28 -17.60 -10.36
N ASP A 144 7.64 -16.53 -10.84
CA ASP A 144 7.54 -15.24 -10.16
C ASP A 144 6.09 -14.87 -9.83
N PRO A 145 5.47 -15.46 -8.80
CA PRO A 145 4.09 -15.12 -8.44
C PRO A 145 3.96 -13.71 -7.83
N TYR A 146 5.08 -13.05 -7.47
CA TYR A 146 5.09 -11.75 -6.79
C TYR A 146 5.48 -10.58 -7.72
N GLY A 147 5.90 -10.88 -8.94
CA GLY A 147 6.25 -9.86 -9.92
C GLY A 147 7.60 -9.18 -9.67
N LEU A 148 8.61 -9.88 -9.12
CA LEU A 148 9.91 -9.33 -8.73
C LEU A 148 11.10 -9.82 -9.58
N TYR A 149 10.97 -10.94 -10.31
CA TYR A 149 11.95 -11.37 -11.32
C TYR A 149 11.59 -10.75 -12.67
N GLY A 150 12.60 -10.29 -13.41
CA GLY A 150 12.42 -9.81 -14.79
C GLY A 150 13.60 -8.98 -15.28
N ASP A 151 13.45 -8.49 -16.51
CA ASP A 151 14.56 -7.92 -17.28
C ASP A 151 15.01 -6.56 -16.74
N ASN A 152 16.33 -6.35 -16.69
CA ASN A 152 16.92 -5.08 -16.35
C ASN A 152 16.93 -4.11 -17.55
N GLN A 153 16.80 -2.81 -17.26
CA GLN A 153 16.85 -1.75 -18.27
C GLN A 153 18.29 -1.30 -18.54
N TRP A 154 19.04 -2.10 -19.26
CA TRP A 154 20.45 -1.84 -19.57
C TRP A 154 20.65 -0.68 -20.58
N PRO A 155 21.59 0.25 -20.34
CA PRO A 155 22.05 1.18 -21.37
C PRO A 155 22.61 0.42 -22.58
N SER A 156 22.29 0.88 -23.79
CA SER A 156 22.81 0.23 -25.01
C SER A 156 24.34 0.37 -25.11
N GLN A 157 24.98 -0.57 -25.80
CA GLN A 157 26.42 -0.53 -26.11
C GLN A 157 26.89 0.75 -26.83
N ASN A 158 25.99 1.42 -27.55
CA ASN A 158 26.30 2.70 -28.22
C ASN A 158 26.31 3.90 -27.26
N VAL A 159 25.67 3.77 -26.09
CA VAL A 159 25.55 4.84 -25.08
C VAL A 159 26.63 4.65 -24.01
N LEU A 160 26.74 3.45 -23.45
CA LEU A 160 27.79 3.08 -22.50
C LEU A 160 28.42 1.74 -22.89
N PRO A 161 29.51 1.75 -23.67
CA PRO A 161 30.20 0.52 -24.07
C PRO A 161 30.69 -0.29 -22.87
N ASN A 162 30.47 -1.61 -22.89
CA ASN A 162 30.89 -2.58 -21.86
C ASN A 162 30.27 -2.40 -20.46
N PHE A 163 29.29 -1.49 -20.29
CA PHE A 163 28.71 -1.20 -18.97
C PHE A 163 27.98 -2.40 -18.39
N THR A 164 27.11 -3.03 -19.19
CA THR A 164 26.33 -4.21 -18.78
C THR A 164 27.25 -5.36 -18.40
N GLU A 165 28.27 -5.65 -19.20
CA GLU A 165 29.21 -6.74 -18.94
C GLU A 165 29.99 -6.49 -17.63
N ALA A 166 30.47 -5.26 -17.41
CA ALA A 166 31.19 -4.92 -16.18
C ALA A 166 30.29 -5.02 -14.93
N TYR A 167 29.02 -4.60 -15.04
CA TYR A 167 28.09 -4.69 -13.91
C TYR A 167 27.68 -6.13 -13.62
N ILE A 168 27.36 -6.92 -14.64
CA ILE A 168 27.07 -8.36 -14.48
C ILE A 168 28.25 -9.10 -13.86
N GLU A 169 29.49 -8.82 -14.30
CA GLU A 169 30.69 -9.43 -13.73
C GLU A 169 30.85 -9.09 -12.24
N TYR A 170 30.65 -7.82 -11.87
CA TYR A 170 30.68 -7.38 -10.47
C TYR A 170 29.59 -8.07 -9.63
N CYS A 171 28.35 -8.11 -10.13
CA CYS A 171 27.24 -8.78 -9.45
C CYS A 171 27.49 -10.28 -9.27
N ALA A 172 28.12 -10.95 -10.23
CA ALA A 172 28.48 -12.36 -10.09
C ALA A 172 29.47 -12.62 -8.95
N MET A 173 30.46 -11.73 -8.78
CA MET A 173 31.41 -11.79 -7.66
C MET A 173 30.72 -11.52 -6.32
N MET A 174 29.86 -10.51 -6.26
CA MET A 174 29.07 -10.19 -5.05
C MET A 174 28.14 -11.34 -4.67
N LEU A 175 27.45 -11.94 -5.64
CA LEU A 175 26.56 -13.08 -5.43
C LEU A 175 27.31 -14.30 -4.88
N GLY A 176 28.49 -14.59 -5.44
CA GLY A 176 29.37 -15.65 -4.94
C GLY A 176 29.80 -15.42 -3.48
N LEU A 177 30.17 -14.18 -3.14
CA LEU A 177 30.49 -13.80 -1.77
C LEU A 177 29.29 -13.92 -0.83
N CYS A 178 28.10 -13.47 -1.24
CA CYS A 178 26.88 -13.53 -0.44
C CYS A 178 26.49 -14.97 -0.09
N ARG A 179 26.59 -15.90 -1.03
CA ARG A 179 26.33 -17.33 -0.77
C ARG A 179 27.31 -17.92 0.25
N LYS A 180 28.61 -17.57 0.17
CA LYS A 180 29.59 -18.00 1.17
C LYS A 180 29.31 -17.39 2.54
N MET A 181 28.92 -16.11 2.59
CA MET A 181 28.51 -15.45 3.82
C MET A 181 27.27 -16.11 4.45
N MET A 182 26.28 -16.50 3.66
CA MET A 182 25.11 -17.26 4.15
C MET A 182 25.49 -18.55 4.87
N ARG A 183 26.50 -19.27 4.36
CA ARG A 183 27.03 -20.47 5.02
C ARG A 183 27.70 -20.16 6.36
N ILE A 184 28.44 -19.06 6.44
CA ILE A 184 29.02 -18.61 7.71
C ILE A 184 27.94 -18.11 8.68
N PHE A 185 26.88 -17.46 8.22
CA PHE A 185 25.72 -17.13 9.05
C PHE A 185 25.05 -18.40 9.58
N ALA A 186 24.94 -19.47 8.80
CA ALA A 186 24.43 -20.75 9.29
C ALA A 186 25.28 -21.30 10.44
N LEU A 187 26.62 -21.31 10.29
CA LEU A 187 27.54 -21.72 11.35
C LEU A 187 27.45 -20.82 12.60
N ALA A 188 27.29 -19.50 12.41
CA ALA A 188 27.12 -18.54 13.48
C ALA A 188 25.84 -18.80 14.29
N LEU A 189 24.81 -19.36 13.64
CA LEU A 189 23.54 -19.74 14.25
C LEU A 189 23.53 -21.17 14.80
N GLY A 190 24.67 -21.88 14.75
CA GLY A 190 24.80 -23.27 15.20
C GLY A 190 24.08 -24.27 14.30
N LEU A 191 23.90 -23.93 13.02
CA LEU A 191 23.27 -24.78 12.01
C LEU A 191 24.34 -25.43 11.11
N PRO A 192 24.01 -26.50 10.37
CA PRO A 192 24.86 -27.01 9.30
C PRO A 192 25.23 -25.90 8.31
N GLU A 193 26.45 -25.93 7.79
CA GLU A 193 27.00 -24.89 6.91
C GLU A 193 26.12 -24.67 5.67
N GLU A 194 25.53 -25.73 5.14
CA GLU A 194 24.71 -25.76 3.92
C GLU A 194 23.22 -25.46 4.17
N ASN A 195 22.82 -25.11 5.39
CA ASN A 195 21.41 -25.02 5.80
C ASN A 195 20.55 -24.10 4.91
N PHE A 196 21.13 -23.03 4.36
CA PHE A 196 20.43 -22.05 3.54
C PHE A 196 20.66 -22.20 2.03
N ASP A 197 21.47 -23.18 1.59
CA ASP A 197 21.85 -23.33 0.18
C ASP A 197 20.64 -23.54 -0.74
N SER A 198 19.64 -24.30 -0.28
CA SER A 198 18.41 -24.56 -1.05
C SER A 198 17.51 -23.34 -1.20
N MET A 199 17.68 -22.33 -0.33
CA MET A 199 16.89 -21.10 -0.31
C MET A 199 17.53 -19.97 -1.13
N THR A 200 18.71 -20.20 -1.71
CA THR A 200 19.49 -19.18 -2.43
C THR A 200 19.90 -19.66 -3.83
N GLN A 201 19.04 -20.49 -4.44
CA GLN A 201 19.23 -21.05 -5.78
C GLN A 201 18.97 -20.03 -6.88
N ASN A 202 18.03 -19.12 -6.66
CA ASN A 202 17.71 -17.97 -7.50
C ASN A 202 17.36 -16.79 -6.56
N PRO A 203 18.31 -16.30 -5.75
CA PRO A 203 17.98 -15.42 -4.65
C PRO A 203 17.35 -14.11 -5.15
N GLY A 204 16.46 -13.54 -4.35
CA GLY A 204 16.06 -12.15 -4.50
C GLY A 204 17.30 -11.27 -4.34
N VAL A 205 17.63 -10.53 -5.39
CA VAL A 205 18.80 -9.65 -5.43
C VAL A 205 18.36 -8.33 -6.03
N THR A 206 18.80 -7.25 -5.41
CA THR A 206 18.83 -5.92 -6.01
C THR A 206 20.24 -5.36 -5.87
N SER A 207 20.83 -4.86 -6.95
CA SER A 207 22.01 -4.01 -6.87
C SER A 207 21.65 -2.62 -7.33
N ARG A 208 22.17 -1.63 -6.62
CA ARG A 208 21.84 -0.24 -6.87
C ARG A 208 23.12 0.58 -6.92
N MET A 209 23.34 1.29 -8.02
CA MET A 209 24.34 2.35 -8.08
C MET A 209 23.71 3.62 -7.54
N MET A 210 24.36 4.27 -6.58
CA MET A 210 23.90 5.53 -5.99
C MET A 210 24.90 6.64 -6.31
N HIS A 211 24.38 7.80 -6.70
CA HIS A 211 25.14 9.04 -6.80
C HIS A 211 24.48 10.14 -5.96
N TYR A 212 25.27 10.70 -5.06
CA TYR A 212 24.93 11.84 -4.24
C TYR A 212 25.72 13.04 -4.76
N PRO A 213 25.09 14.02 -5.43
CA PRO A 213 25.78 15.20 -5.92
C PRO A 213 26.42 16.03 -4.79
N PRO A 214 27.29 17.00 -5.12
CA PRO A 214 27.83 17.94 -4.14
C PRO A 214 26.70 18.70 -3.43
N GLN A 215 26.72 18.72 -2.09
CA GLN A 215 25.72 19.40 -1.27
C GLN A 215 26.36 20.50 -0.41
N PRO A 216 25.67 21.62 -0.12
CA PRO A 216 26.19 22.62 0.81
C PRO A 216 26.34 22.03 2.22
N VAL A 217 27.53 22.14 2.82
CA VAL A 217 27.75 21.80 4.23
C VAL A 217 27.08 22.88 5.09
N LYS A 218 25.85 22.62 5.56
CA LYS A 218 25.14 23.50 6.51
C LYS A 218 25.24 22.96 7.94
N GLU A 219 25.06 23.84 8.93
CA GLU A 219 24.98 23.46 10.36
C GLU A 219 23.77 22.56 10.66
N GLU A 220 22.74 22.59 9.81
CA GLU A 220 21.62 21.64 9.79
C GLU A 220 21.97 20.43 8.90
N VAL A 221 21.99 19.24 9.50
CA VAL A 221 22.24 17.95 8.86
C VAL A 221 21.14 17.69 7.81
N ARG A 222 21.47 17.73 6.52
CA ARG A 222 20.57 17.28 5.44
C ARG A 222 20.90 15.85 5.07
N GLU A 223 19.90 14.98 5.17
CA GLU A 223 20.05 13.56 4.87
C GLU A 223 20.06 13.34 3.35
N GLY A 224 21.08 12.65 2.85
CA GLY A 224 21.17 12.20 1.47
C GLY A 224 20.27 10.99 1.20
N LEU A 225 20.14 10.11 2.18
CA LEU A 225 19.13 9.05 2.30
C LEU A 225 18.87 8.92 3.80
N GLY A 226 17.64 9.12 4.28
CA GLY A 226 17.43 9.19 5.72
C GLY A 226 17.35 7.85 6.43
N ALA A 227 17.03 7.87 7.72
CA ALA A 227 17.09 6.69 8.58
C ALA A 227 16.14 5.58 8.11
N HIS A 228 16.66 4.36 7.93
CA HIS A 228 15.90 3.18 7.53
C HIS A 228 16.60 1.87 7.93
N THR A 229 15.90 0.76 7.75
CA THR A 229 16.45 -0.61 7.70
C THR A 229 16.23 -1.21 6.32
N ASP A 230 17.02 -2.23 5.99
CA ASP A 230 16.86 -2.99 4.75
C ASP A 230 15.91 -4.18 4.96
N PHE A 231 15.21 -4.61 3.90
CA PHE A 231 14.14 -5.61 4.02
C PHE A 231 14.58 -7.07 3.84
N GLU A 232 15.66 -7.30 3.10
CA GLU A 232 16.10 -8.63 2.67
C GLU A 232 16.89 -9.37 3.78
N CYS A 233 17.87 -10.23 3.47
CA CYS A 233 18.66 -10.93 4.50
C CYS A 233 19.81 -10.06 5.02
N PHE A 234 20.60 -9.49 4.12
CA PHE A 234 21.68 -8.55 4.44
C PHE A 234 22.11 -7.81 3.17
N THR A 235 22.84 -6.72 3.36
CA THR A 235 23.38 -5.90 2.26
C THR A 235 24.90 -5.89 2.35
N ILE A 236 25.57 -6.01 1.21
CA ILE A 236 27.00 -5.72 1.09
C ILE A 236 27.15 -4.42 0.30
N LEU A 237 27.80 -3.43 0.92
CA LEU A 237 27.94 -2.09 0.39
C LEU A 237 29.40 -1.79 0.04
N SER A 238 29.63 -1.46 -1.24
CA SER A 238 30.87 -0.82 -1.67
C SER A 238 30.75 0.69 -1.53
N GLN A 239 31.57 1.27 -0.65
CA GLN A 239 31.66 2.72 -0.48
C GLN A 239 32.68 3.32 -1.45
N GLY A 240 32.37 4.49 -2.03
CA GLY A 240 33.38 5.33 -2.68
C GLY A 240 34.35 5.94 -1.66
N SER A 241 35.18 6.90 -2.07
CA SER A 241 36.19 7.52 -1.19
C SER A 241 35.63 8.57 -0.21
N VAL A 242 34.40 9.03 -0.41
CA VAL A 242 33.79 10.11 0.37
C VAL A 242 32.91 9.55 1.49
N PRO A 243 33.13 9.95 2.77
CA PRO A 243 32.33 9.49 3.89
C PRO A 243 30.92 10.09 3.87
N GLY A 244 29.97 9.34 4.42
CA GLY A 244 28.60 9.82 4.60
C GLY A 244 27.64 8.83 5.24
N LEU A 245 27.97 7.53 5.25
CA LEU A 245 27.17 6.50 5.91
C LEU A 245 27.26 6.62 7.43
N GLN A 246 26.11 6.63 8.10
CA GLN A 246 25.99 6.64 9.56
C GLN A 246 25.08 5.51 10.02
N VAL A 247 25.40 4.93 11.17
CA VAL A 247 24.69 3.80 11.79
C VAL A 247 24.24 4.22 13.17
N LEU A 248 23.00 3.92 13.56
CA LEU A 248 22.48 4.25 14.87
C LEU A 248 22.92 3.20 15.89
N SER A 249 23.60 3.64 16.95
CA SER A 249 24.06 2.79 18.04
C SER A 249 22.92 2.38 18.98
N HIS A 250 23.18 1.40 19.85
CA HIS A 250 22.28 1.05 20.96
C HIS A 250 22.07 2.18 21.98
N SER A 251 23.00 3.15 22.06
CA SER A 251 22.84 4.35 22.91
C SER A 251 22.00 5.44 22.24
N GLY A 252 21.52 5.23 21.00
CA GLY A 252 20.81 6.23 20.22
C GLY A 252 21.73 7.26 19.56
N GLU A 253 23.03 6.96 19.43
CA GLU A 253 24.03 7.86 18.86
C GLU A 253 24.37 7.46 17.42
N TRP A 254 24.48 8.45 16.52
CA TRP A 254 24.89 8.22 15.14
C TRP A 254 26.41 8.04 15.02
N ILE A 255 26.84 6.84 14.62
CA ILE A 255 28.24 6.47 14.41
C ILE A 255 28.56 6.59 12.92
N LEU A 256 29.60 7.34 12.57
CA LEU A 256 30.09 7.44 11.20
C LEU A 256 30.78 6.13 10.78
N ALA A 257 30.42 5.60 9.61
CA ALA A 257 31.06 4.46 8.96
C ALA A 257 31.94 4.95 7.78
N PRO A 258 33.17 5.44 8.03
CA PRO A 258 34.02 5.99 6.98
C PRO A 258 34.43 4.92 5.95
N PRO A 259 34.66 5.28 4.67
CA PRO A 259 35.24 4.36 3.71
C PRO A 259 36.63 3.91 4.14
N LEU A 260 36.85 2.59 4.20
CA LEU A 260 38.16 2.01 4.51
C LEU A 260 38.68 1.27 3.27
N PRO A 261 39.87 1.61 2.75
CA PRO A 261 40.43 0.95 1.57
C PRO A 261 40.55 -0.58 1.72
N GLY A 262 40.18 -1.32 0.68
CA GLY A 262 40.21 -2.80 0.67
C GLY A 262 39.15 -3.46 1.55
N THR A 263 38.09 -2.73 1.90
CA THR A 263 36.97 -3.27 2.69
C THR A 263 35.63 -3.04 2.02
N LEU A 264 34.65 -3.87 2.37
CA LEU A 264 33.24 -3.66 2.09
C LEU A 264 32.48 -3.57 3.42
N VAL A 265 31.35 -2.89 3.41
CA VAL A 265 30.45 -2.82 4.56
C VAL A 265 29.39 -3.91 4.44
N VAL A 266 29.01 -4.51 5.56
CA VAL A 266 27.90 -5.47 5.65
C VAL A 266 26.93 -4.99 6.71
N ASN A 267 25.65 -4.94 6.38
CA ASN A 267 24.57 -4.68 7.34
C ASN A 267 23.51 -5.77 7.27
N ILE A 268 23.04 -6.18 8.44
CA ILE A 268 21.98 -7.18 8.56
C ILE A 268 20.64 -6.50 8.28
N ALA A 269 19.76 -7.21 7.60
CA ALA A 269 18.45 -6.75 7.18
C ALA A 269 17.32 -7.55 7.86
N ASP A 270 16.08 -7.15 7.61
CA ASP A 270 14.92 -7.57 8.39
C ASP A 270 14.64 -9.07 8.31
N CYS A 271 14.78 -9.73 7.15
CA CYS A 271 14.50 -11.17 7.04
C CYS A 271 15.44 -12.00 7.91
N LEU A 272 16.74 -11.69 7.93
CA LEU A 272 17.70 -12.40 8.77
C LEU A 272 17.54 -12.06 10.26
N SER A 273 17.17 -10.82 10.56
CA SER A 273 16.78 -10.44 11.92
C SER A 273 15.56 -11.23 12.39
N ILE A 274 14.53 -11.39 11.55
CA ILE A 274 13.33 -12.18 11.87
C ILE A 274 13.67 -13.66 12.05
N TRP A 275 14.47 -14.26 11.17
CA TRP A 275 14.90 -15.66 11.32
C TRP A 275 15.52 -15.95 12.68
N THR A 276 16.28 -15.00 13.20
CA THR A 276 16.99 -15.12 14.48
C THR A 276 16.16 -14.60 15.66
N ASN A 277 14.86 -14.38 15.47
CA ASN A 277 13.95 -13.84 16.48
C ASN A 277 14.41 -12.47 17.03
N LYS A 278 14.92 -11.58 16.16
CA LYS A 278 15.52 -10.27 16.47
C LYS A 278 16.82 -10.33 17.28
N LYS A 279 17.51 -11.48 17.24
CA LYS A 279 18.81 -11.66 17.89
C LYS A 279 19.93 -11.03 17.08
N PHE A 280 19.96 -11.25 15.77
CA PHE A 280 20.73 -10.42 14.86
C PHE A 280 19.99 -9.09 14.64
N LYS A 281 20.74 -7.99 14.67
CA LYS A 281 20.17 -6.64 14.66
C LYS A 281 20.06 -6.12 13.24
N SER A 282 18.83 -5.81 12.81
CA SER A 282 18.61 -4.97 11.63
C SER A 282 18.77 -3.52 12.08
N THR A 283 19.93 -2.93 11.80
CA THR A 283 20.34 -1.67 12.43
C THR A 283 19.99 -0.49 11.55
N ILE A 284 19.37 0.51 12.18
CA ILE A 284 18.98 1.75 11.52
C ILE A 284 20.22 2.46 11.00
N HIS A 285 20.20 2.86 9.74
CA HIS A 285 21.30 3.59 9.12
C HIS A 285 20.79 4.69 8.20
N ARG A 286 21.63 5.69 7.95
CA ARG A 286 21.35 6.83 7.07
C ARG A 286 22.59 7.26 6.31
N VAL A 287 22.42 8.09 5.29
CA VAL A 287 23.50 8.75 4.57
C VAL A 287 23.36 10.27 4.71
N THR A 288 24.43 10.94 5.11
CA THR A 288 24.54 12.40 5.20
C THR A 288 25.78 12.86 4.46
N ASN A 289 25.68 13.89 3.62
CA ASN A 289 26.85 14.47 2.97
C ASN A 289 27.59 15.41 3.96
N LEU A 290 28.69 14.93 4.54
CA LEU A 290 29.49 15.69 5.52
C LEU A 290 30.60 16.54 4.90
N THR A 291 30.94 16.31 3.63
CA THR A 291 32.15 16.89 2.99
C THR A 291 31.82 17.95 1.95
N GLY A 292 30.57 17.97 1.47
CA GLY A 292 30.12 18.75 0.33
C GLY A 292 30.65 18.28 -1.02
N GLN A 293 31.36 17.15 -1.07
CA GLN A 293 31.79 16.51 -2.31
C GLN A 293 30.73 15.53 -2.81
N GLU A 294 30.77 15.21 -4.10
CA GLU A 294 29.96 14.12 -4.64
C GLU A 294 30.40 12.77 -4.06
N ARG A 295 29.44 11.86 -3.86
CA ARG A 295 29.67 10.52 -3.31
C ARG A 295 29.01 9.47 -4.18
N TYR A 296 29.68 8.35 -4.36
CA TYR A 296 29.14 7.16 -5.00
C TYR A 296 29.11 6.00 -4.01
N SER A 297 28.09 5.16 -4.13
CA SER A 297 28.06 3.88 -3.41
C SER A 297 27.26 2.84 -4.17
N ILE A 298 27.62 1.58 -4.00
CA ILE A 298 27.01 0.47 -4.72
C ILE A 298 26.58 -0.58 -3.70
N PRO A 299 25.39 -0.44 -3.08
CA PRO A 299 24.77 -1.51 -2.31
C PRO A 299 24.38 -2.68 -3.21
N PHE A 300 24.55 -3.88 -2.64
CA PHE A 300 24.08 -5.14 -3.17
C PHE A 300 23.24 -5.81 -2.09
N PHE A 301 21.93 -5.73 -2.25
CA PHE A 301 20.94 -6.31 -1.37
C PHE A 301 20.80 -7.79 -1.73
N PHE A 302 20.91 -8.66 -0.71
CA PHE A 302 20.83 -10.10 -0.88
C PHE A 302 19.74 -10.71 0.01
N GLY A 303 18.83 -11.44 -0.61
CA GLY A 303 17.77 -12.22 0.03
C GLY A 303 17.82 -13.70 -0.36
N VAL A 304 16.72 -14.38 -0.05
CA VAL A 304 16.42 -15.75 -0.50
C VAL A 304 15.56 -15.74 -1.76
N ASP A 305 15.40 -16.91 -2.40
CA ASP A 305 14.43 -17.11 -3.48
C ASP A 305 13.07 -16.59 -3.03
N TYR A 306 12.37 -15.81 -3.88
CA TYR A 306 11.15 -15.12 -3.47
C TYR A 306 10.02 -16.05 -3.01
N ASP A 307 10.01 -17.31 -3.42
CA ASP A 307 9.03 -18.32 -2.95
C ASP A 307 9.44 -19.03 -1.63
N THR A 308 10.58 -18.66 -1.04
CA THR A 308 11.01 -19.18 0.26
C THR A 308 10.11 -18.66 1.37
N THR A 309 9.69 -19.56 2.26
CA THR A 309 9.02 -19.18 3.51
C THR A 309 10.06 -18.76 4.55
N VAL A 310 9.97 -17.51 5.00
CA VAL A 310 10.76 -16.98 6.12
C VAL A 310 9.95 -17.18 7.41
N SER A 311 10.54 -17.85 8.40
CA SER A 311 9.92 -18.11 9.71
C SER A 311 10.98 -18.23 10.79
N VAL A 312 10.69 -17.76 12.01
CA VAL A 312 11.65 -17.81 13.12
C VAL A 312 12.24 -19.22 13.28
N LEU A 313 13.57 -19.31 13.34
CA LEU A 313 14.27 -20.59 13.40
C LEU A 313 13.90 -21.33 14.71
N PRO A 314 13.63 -22.65 14.67
CA PRO A 314 13.19 -23.39 15.86
C PRO A 314 14.16 -23.31 17.05
N ASN A 315 15.47 -23.23 16.80
CA ASN A 315 16.50 -23.07 17.84
C ASN A 315 16.56 -21.65 18.45
N HIS A 316 15.70 -20.73 18.00
CA HIS A 316 15.56 -19.35 18.50
C HIS A 316 14.18 -19.09 19.11
N ILE A 317 13.38 -20.14 19.30
CA ILE A 317 12.07 -20.10 19.96
C ILE A 317 12.17 -20.84 21.30
N SER A 318 11.64 -20.23 22.35
CA SER A 318 11.49 -20.83 23.68
C SER A 318 10.21 -20.30 24.35
N ASP A 319 9.78 -20.92 25.44
CA ASP A 319 8.56 -20.51 26.16
C ASP A 319 8.62 -19.04 26.64
N ASP A 320 9.83 -18.55 26.93
CA ASP A 320 10.11 -17.16 27.34
C ASP A 320 10.41 -16.22 26.17
N ARG A 321 10.58 -16.75 24.95
CA ARG A 321 10.83 -15.96 23.73
C ARG A 321 10.09 -16.58 22.54
N PRO A 322 8.77 -16.33 22.41
CA PRO A 322 7.99 -16.81 21.27
C PRO A 322 8.48 -16.16 19.97
N ALA A 323 8.03 -16.71 18.83
CA ALA A 323 8.36 -16.17 17.53
C ALA A 323 7.90 -14.70 17.40
N CYS A 324 8.80 -13.80 16.98
CA CYS A 324 8.48 -12.39 16.78
C CYS A 324 7.53 -12.12 15.60
N LYS A 325 7.34 -13.09 14.71
CA LYS A 325 6.50 -12.96 13.52
C LYS A 325 6.02 -14.32 13.02
N GLU A 326 4.80 -14.36 12.50
CA GLU A 326 4.26 -15.51 11.77
C GLU A 326 5.02 -15.78 10.46
N PRO A 327 5.08 -17.02 9.97
CA PRO A 327 5.71 -17.34 8.69
C PRO A 327 5.13 -16.56 7.50
N PHE A 328 5.98 -16.08 6.60
CA PHE A 328 5.57 -15.35 5.38
C PHE A 328 6.45 -15.71 4.18
N LYS A 329 6.00 -15.37 2.97
CA LYS A 329 6.79 -15.56 1.74
C LYS A 329 7.73 -14.38 1.51
N ALA A 330 9.00 -14.64 1.19
CA ALA A 330 10.00 -13.58 1.00
C ALA A 330 9.59 -12.56 -0.06
N GLY A 331 9.03 -13.01 -1.19
CA GLY A 331 8.57 -12.13 -2.27
C GLY A 331 7.35 -11.30 -1.92
N GLU A 332 6.43 -11.84 -1.12
CA GLU A 332 5.28 -11.08 -0.59
C GLU A 332 5.76 -9.93 0.29
N TRP A 333 6.69 -10.21 1.21
CA TRP A 333 7.29 -9.20 2.08
C TRP A 333 8.01 -8.10 1.30
N VAL A 334 8.88 -8.48 0.36
CA VAL A 334 9.61 -7.49 -0.46
C VAL A 334 8.64 -6.64 -1.29
N ARG A 335 7.62 -7.25 -1.90
CA ARG A 335 6.60 -6.52 -2.66
C ARG A 335 5.78 -5.58 -1.78
N GLU A 336 5.38 -6.01 -0.59
CA GLU A 336 4.67 -5.17 0.38
C GLU A 336 5.49 -3.92 0.70
N GLN A 337 6.77 -4.09 1.07
CA GLN A 337 7.64 -2.97 1.43
C GLN A 337 7.88 -2.01 0.25
N LEU A 338 8.09 -2.53 -0.97
CA LEU A 338 8.19 -1.70 -2.19
C LEU A 338 6.89 -0.97 -2.56
N SER A 339 5.74 -1.44 -2.06
CA SER A 339 4.43 -0.85 -2.35
C SER A 339 3.92 0.12 -1.28
N LYS A 340 4.64 0.29 -0.17
CA LYS A 340 4.30 1.24 0.89
C LYS A 340 4.61 2.66 0.43
N ALA A 341 3.64 3.31 -0.20
CA ALA A 341 3.69 4.75 -0.46
C ALA A 341 3.34 5.52 0.83
N THR A 342 4.16 6.52 1.18
CA THR A 342 3.85 7.47 2.23
C THR A 342 2.95 8.59 1.70
N PRO A 343 2.19 9.28 2.57
CA PRO A 343 1.45 10.47 2.19
C PRO A 343 2.34 11.54 1.48
N PRO A 344 1.75 12.53 0.81
CA PRO A 344 2.53 13.58 0.16
C PRO A 344 3.20 14.48 1.20
N SER A 345 4.40 15.01 0.91
CA SER A 345 5.14 15.92 1.82
C SER A 345 4.45 17.25 2.06
N THR A 346 3.39 17.52 1.31
CA THR A 346 2.52 18.68 1.47
C THR A 346 1.45 18.45 2.53
N ALA A 347 1.32 17.24 3.07
CA ALA A 347 0.42 16.94 4.18
C ALA A 347 0.81 17.78 5.40
N THR A 348 -0.20 18.39 6.03
CA THR A 348 -0.06 19.29 7.18
C THR A 348 -0.60 18.69 8.47
N ALA A 349 -1.36 17.59 8.38
CA ALA A 349 -1.89 16.89 9.53
C ALA A 349 -1.04 15.69 9.95
N SER A 350 -1.05 15.39 11.25
CA SER A 350 -0.52 14.13 11.77
C SER A 350 -1.41 12.97 11.30
N LEU A 351 -0.87 12.14 10.43
CA LEU A 351 -1.53 10.92 9.94
C LEU A 351 -1.01 9.73 10.75
N THR A 352 -1.91 8.95 11.33
CA THR A 352 -1.55 7.76 12.09
C THR A 352 -1.74 6.52 11.20
N PRO A 353 -0.69 5.76 10.87
CA PRO A 353 -0.85 4.50 10.16
C PRO A 353 -1.84 3.57 10.89
N PHE A 354 -2.74 2.97 10.14
CA PHE A 354 -3.81 2.14 10.67
C PHE A 354 -3.71 0.71 10.13
N LYS A 355 -4.03 -0.27 10.99
CA LYS A 355 -4.27 -1.66 10.57
C LYS A 355 -5.58 -2.14 11.17
N ALA A 356 -6.47 -2.65 10.33
CA ALA A 356 -7.66 -3.35 10.77
C ALA A 356 -7.23 -4.55 11.63
N THR A 357 -7.52 -4.49 12.92
CA THR A 357 -7.23 -5.59 13.86
C THR A 357 -8.46 -5.84 14.69
N ILE A 358 -9.14 -6.96 14.44
CA ILE A 358 -10.33 -7.34 15.21
C ILE A 358 -9.95 -8.32 16.32
N PRO A 359 -10.27 -8.03 17.60
CA PRO A 359 -10.02 -8.95 18.69
C PRO A 359 -10.70 -10.31 18.48
N LYS A 360 -9.96 -11.41 18.73
CA LYS A 360 -10.51 -12.78 18.65
C LYS A 360 -11.80 -12.98 19.45
N ALA A 361 -11.95 -12.26 20.56
CA ALA A 361 -13.15 -12.29 21.39
C ALA A 361 -14.40 -11.80 20.64
N GLN A 362 -14.30 -10.72 19.85
CA GLN A 362 -15.42 -10.20 19.05
C GLN A 362 -15.81 -11.18 17.93
N LEU A 363 -14.83 -11.85 17.32
CA LEU A 363 -15.11 -12.89 16.31
C LEU A 363 -15.82 -14.10 16.93
N GLY A 364 -15.42 -14.53 18.13
CA GLY A 364 -16.10 -15.60 18.87
C GLY A 364 -17.51 -15.22 19.31
N GLU A 365 -17.73 -13.96 19.67
CA GLU A 365 -19.06 -13.41 19.95
C GLU A 365 -19.96 -13.43 18.70
N LEU A 366 -19.46 -12.91 17.57
CA LEU A 366 -20.16 -12.95 16.29
C LEU A 366 -20.58 -14.38 15.92
N GLU A 367 -19.65 -15.34 15.98
CA GLU A 367 -19.93 -16.75 15.69
C GLU A 367 -21.03 -17.31 16.60
N THR A 368 -20.99 -16.97 17.89
CA THR A 368 -22.01 -17.39 18.87
C THR A 368 -23.38 -16.81 18.51
N LEU A 369 -23.45 -15.51 18.20
CA LEU A 369 -24.69 -14.84 17.85
C LEU A 369 -25.31 -15.38 16.55
N ILE A 370 -24.49 -15.70 15.55
CA ILE A 370 -24.94 -16.36 14.31
C ILE A 370 -25.54 -17.75 14.62
N LYS A 371 -24.89 -18.55 15.48
CA LYS A 371 -25.35 -19.91 15.85
C LYS A 371 -26.70 -19.90 16.55
N ILE A 372 -26.94 -18.95 17.45
CA ILE A 372 -28.16 -18.91 18.27
C ILE A 372 -29.29 -18.10 17.63
N ALA A 373 -29.01 -17.37 16.54
CA ALA A 373 -30.00 -16.57 15.84
C ALA A 373 -31.16 -17.44 15.34
N LYS A 374 -32.38 -17.01 15.66
CA LYS A 374 -33.60 -17.65 15.14
C LYS A 374 -33.84 -17.22 13.70
N LEU A 375 -34.16 -18.18 12.85
CA LEU A 375 -34.67 -17.93 11.50
C LEU A 375 -36.20 -17.93 11.53
N ALA A 376 -36.80 -17.13 10.64
CA ALA A 376 -38.25 -17.16 10.45
C ALA A 376 -38.71 -18.54 9.95
N PRO A 377 -39.92 -19.01 10.32
CA PRO A 377 -40.51 -20.14 9.63
C PRO A 377 -40.74 -19.80 8.16
N HIS A 378 -40.87 -20.83 7.30
CA HIS A 378 -41.32 -20.61 5.94
C HIS A 378 -42.70 -19.94 5.94
N THR A 379 -42.79 -18.86 5.19
CA THR A 379 -43.99 -18.10 4.88
C THR A 379 -44.18 -18.07 3.37
N TYR A 380 -45.32 -17.57 2.91
CA TYR A 380 -45.52 -17.40 1.47
C TYR A 380 -44.46 -16.45 0.90
N GLU A 381 -44.22 -15.31 1.56
CA GLU A 381 -43.34 -14.24 1.12
C GLU A 381 -41.88 -14.69 1.01
N ASN A 382 -41.33 -15.29 2.08
CA ASN A 382 -39.93 -15.73 2.12
C ASN A 382 -39.66 -17.07 1.40
N SER A 383 -40.64 -17.58 0.64
CA SER A 383 -40.52 -18.75 -0.23
C SER A 383 -40.59 -18.41 -1.72
N GLN A 384 -40.63 -17.11 -2.08
CA GLN A 384 -40.67 -16.69 -3.49
C GLN A 384 -39.25 -16.58 -4.06
N THR A 385 -38.92 -17.45 -5.03
CA THR A 385 -37.56 -17.56 -5.60
C THR A 385 -37.13 -16.38 -6.46
N ASP A 386 -38.09 -15.57 -6.93
CA ASP A 386 -37.83 -14.32 -7.67
C ASP A 386 -37.55 -13.12 -6.75
N ARG A 387 -37.54 -13.32 -5.42
CA ARG A 387 -37.23 -12.32 -4.38
C ARG A 387 -38.12 -11.08 -4.41
N ARG A 388 -39.32 -11.14 -5.00
CA ARG A 388 -40.24 -9.98 -5.09
C ARG A 388 -40.73 -9.42 -3.75
N TYR A 389 -40.42 -10.10 -2.64
CA TYR A 389 -40.70 -9.68 -1.27
C TYR A 389 -39.44 -9.69 -0.38
N GLY A 390 -38.25 -9.63 -0.98
CA GLY A 390 -36.97 -9.67 -0.29
C GLY A 390 -36.32 -11.07 -0.24
N VAL A 391 -35.38 -11.23 0.70
CA VAL A 391 -34.58 -12.47 0.84
C VAL A 391 -35.42 -13.70 1.14
N THR A 392 -35.01 -14.85 0.59
CA THR A 392 -35.66 -16.14 0.88
C THR A 392 -35.10 -16.77 2.14
N THR A 393 -35.90 -17.62 2.79
CA THR A 393 -35.43 -18.42 3.94
C THR A 393 -34.25 -19.30 3.54
N ASP A 394 -34.31 -19.94 2.37
CA ASP A 394 -33.27 -20.84 1.88
C ASP A 394 -31.93 -20.11 1.65
N TRP A 395 -31.98 -18.91 1.09
CA TRP A 395 -30.79 -18.07 0.92
C TRP A 395 -30.18 -17.71 2.28
N LEU A 396 -31.00 -17.27 3.24
CA LEU A 396 -30.52 -16.88 4.56
C LEU A 396 -29.93 -18.07 5.35
N VAL A 397 -30.50 -19.28 5.18
CA VAL A 397 -29.93 -20.53 5.72
C VAL A 397 -28.56 -20.82 5.10
N THR A 398 -28.45 -20.73 3.78
CA THR A 398 -27.18 -21.00 3.06
C THR A 398 -26.10 -20.01 3.48
N MET A 399 -26.41 -18.71 3.53
CA MET A 399 -25.46 -17.69 3.96
C MET A 399 -25.01 -17.88 5.41
N ARG A 400 -25.94 -18.21 6.34
CA ARG A 400 -25.59 -18.54 7.73
C ARG A 400 -24.63 -19.72 7.80
N ASP A 401 -24.90 -20.77 7.05
CA ASP A 401 -24.09 -21.98 7.06
C ASP A 401 -22.69 -21.73 6.46
N GLN A 402 -22.60 -20.91 5.41
CA GLN A 402 -21.32 -20.44 4.85
C GLN A 402 -20.56 -19.55 5.84
N TRP A 403 -21.25 -18.63 6.51
CA TRP A 403 -20.66 -17.73 7.51
C TRP A 403 -20.02 -18.49 8.68
N LEU A 404 -20.63 -19.61 9.09
CA LEU A 404 -20.13 -20.44 10.18
C LEU A 404 -19.03 -21.44 9.78
N ARG A 405 -18.94 -21.81 8.50
CA ARG A 405 -18.11 -22.96 8.06
C ARG A 405 -16.97 -22.60 7.13
N SER A 406 -17.18 -21.62 6.25
CA SER A 406 -16.30 -21.36 5.11
C SER A 406 -15.73 -19.95 5.12
N TYR A 407 -16.50 -18.98 5.62
CA TYR A 407 -16.03 -17.60 5.73
C TYR A 407 -15.10 -17.42 6.93
N HIS A 408 -13.94 -16.82 6.69
CA HIS A 408 -12.95 -16.52 7.71
C HIS A 408 -12.54 -15.05 7.63
N TRP A 409 -12.88 -14.27 8.67
CA TRP A 409 -12.58 -12.84 8.74
C TRP A 409 -11.10 -12.52 8.51
N LYS A 410 -10.19 -13.42 8.91
CA LYS A 410 -8.75 -13.17 8.79
C LYS A 410 -8.32 -12.89 7.34
N SER A 411 -8.88 -13.61 6.36
CA SER A 411 -8.58 -13.36 4.95
C SER A 411 -9.03 -11.98 4.49
N SER A 412 -10.19 -11.52 4.95
CA SER A 412 -10.69 -10.16 4.70
C SER A 412 -9.82 -9.11 5.38
N GLU A 413 -9.43 -9.34 6.63
CA GLU A 413 -8.53 -8.46 7.38
C GLU A 413 -7.16 -8.32 6.69
N ASP A 414 -6.59 -9.42 6.22
CA ASP A 414 -5.31 -9.42 5.50
C ASP A 414 -5.43 -8.69 4.16
N ARG A 415 -6.53 -8.89 3.42
CA ARG A 415 -6.81 -8.16 2.18
C ARG A 415 -6.91 -6.66 2.41
N ILE A 416 -7.66 -6.23 3.43
CA ILE A 416 -7.81 -4.83 3.84
C ILE A 416 -6.43 -4.24 4.18
N ASN A 417 -5.68 -4.94 5.04
CA ASN A 417 -4.35 -4.51 5.49
C ASN A 417 -3.26 -4.57 4.43
N SER A 418 -3.52 -5.17 3.26
CA SER A 418 -2.61 -5.09 2.13
C SER A 418 -2.53 -3.69 1.52
N PHE A 419 -3.47 -2.79 1.83
CA PHE A 419 -3.45 -1.40 1.36
C PHE A 419 -3.03 -0.44 2.48
N PRO A 420 -2.28 0.65 2.16
CA PRO A 420 -1.97 1.68 3.14
C PRO A 420 -3.25 2.31 3.68
N GLN A 421 -3.34 2.35 5.01
CA GLN A 421 -4.49 2.89 5.74
C GLN A 421 -4.00 3.84 6.81
N TYR A 422 -4.80 4.86 7.07
CA TYR A 422 -4.47 5.89 8.05
C TYR A 422 -5.72 6.33 8.79
N THR A 423 -5.51 6.89 9.97
CA THR A 423 -6.50 7.69 10.69
C THR A 423 -5.97 9.09 10.95
N THR A 424 -6.89 10.05 11.02
CA THR A 424 -6.63 11.41 11.49
C THR A 424 -7.85 11.96 12.23
N GLU A 425 -7.69 13.06 12.95
CA GLU A 425 -8.75 13.68 13.76
C GLU A 425 -9.24 14.98 13.11
N ILE A 426 -10.52 15.02 12.71
CA ILE A 426 -11.14 16.19 12.07
C ILE A 426 -12.43 16.51 12.81
N GLU A 427 -12.55 17.74 13.34
CA GLU A 427 -13.71 18.18 14.14
C GLU A 427 -14.05 17.28 15.34
N GLY A 428 -13.04 16.60 15.90
CA GLY A 428 -13.20 15.63 17.00
C GLY A 428 -13.73 14.26 16.55
N LEU A 429 -13.67 13.97 15.26
CA LEU A 429 -13.96 12.68 14.67
C LEU A 429 -12.66 12.02 14.21
N THR A 430 -12.42 10.78 14.63
CA THR A 430 -11.47 9.89 13.97
C THR A 430 -12.00 9.56 12.58
N ILE A 431 -11.25 9.93 11.55
CA ILE A 431 -11.52 9.65 10.14
C ILE A 431 -10.49 8.64 9.64
N HIS A 432 -10.97 7.45 9.28
CA HIS A 432 -10.20 6.42 8.61
C HIS A 432 -10.23 6.63 7.10
N PHE A 433 -9.12 6.35 6.42
CA PHE A 433 -9.07 6.27 4.97
C PHE A 433 -8.01 5.29 4.46
N VAL A 434 -8.25 4.74 3.27
CA VAL A 434 -7.25 4.00 2.48
C VAL A 434 -6.61 4.98 1.49
N GLY A 435 -5.30 4.87 1.26
CA GLY A 435 -4.57 5.73 0.33
C GLY A 435 -3.62 4.96 -0.58
N LEU A 436 -3.64 5.25 -1.89
CA LEU A 436 -2.50 5.01 -2.78
C LEU A 436 -1.90 6.36 -3.14
N PHE A 437 -0.68 6.61 -2.69
CA PHE A 437 0.00 7.88 -2.91
C PHE A 437 1.03 7.76 -4.03
N SER A 438 1.08 8.76 -4.89
CA SER A 438 2.13 8.92 -5.87
C SER A 438 3.32 9.68 -5.27
N GLU A 439 4.51 9.43 -5.78
CA GLU A 439 5.70 10.26 -5.52
C GLU A 439 5.85 11.39 -6.55
N ARG A 440 5.01 11.38 -7.60
CA ARG A 440 5.01 12.45 -8.59
C ARG A 440 4.40 13.72 -8.02
N LYS A 441 5.14 14.82 -8.16
CA LYS A 441 4.69 16.16 -7.74
C LYS A 441 3.49 16.67 -8.54
N ASP A 442 3.28 16.14 -9.75
CA ASP A 442 2.18 16.50 -10.65
C ASP A 442 1.02 15.49 -10.60
N ALA A 443 1.03 14.53 -9.66
CA ALA A 443 -0.05 13.56 -9.54
C ALA A 443 -1.37 14.24 -9.15
N VAL A 444 -2.45 13.82 -9.82
CA VAL A 444 -3.79 14.39 -9.59
C VAL A 444 -4.38 13.79 -8.31
N PRO A 445 -4.78 14.59 -7.32
CA PRO A 445 -5.46 14.05 -6.15
C PRO A 445 -6.91 13.73 -6.48
N ILE A 446 -7.35 12.51 -6.14
CA ILE A 446 -8.69 12.00 -6.39
C ILE A 446 -9.27 11.43 -5.10
N LEU A 447 -10.43 11.94 -4.73
CA LEU A 447 -11.24 11.49 -3.60
C LEU A 447 -12.34 10.54 -4.10
N LEU A 448 -12.37 9.30 -3.61
CA LEU A 448 -13.33 8.27 -4.00
C LEU A 448 -14.35 8.04 -2.88
N LEU A 449 -15.61 8.37 -3.11
CA LEU A 449 -16.65 8.42 -2.07
C LEU A 449 -17.66 7.27 -2.22
N HIS A 450 -17.68 6.41 -1.20
CA HIS A 450 -18.62 5.29 -1.10
C HIS A 450 -20.01 5.73 -0.62
N GLY A 451 -20.95 4.78 -0.53
CA GLY A 451 -22.28 5.02 0.04
C GLY A 451 -22.74 3.90 0.99
N TRP A 452 -24.04 3.66 1.05
CA TRP A 452 -24.69 2.63 1.87
C TRP A 452 -25.41 1.60 0.97
N PRO A 453 -25.33 0.29 1.27
CA PRO A 453 -24.67 -0.35 2.42
C PRO A 453 -23.20 -0.71 2.15
N GLY A 454 -22.52 0.11 1.34
CA GLY A 454 -21.13 -0.10 0.98
C GLY A 454 -20.12 0.53 1.97
N SER A 455 -18.87 0.61 1.56
CA SER A 455 -17.76 1.14 2.37
C SER A 455 -16.51 1.35 1.49
N PHE A 456 -15.37 1.71 2.10
CA PHE A 456 -14.08 1.73 1.40
C PHE A 456 -13.73 0.39 0.69
N LEU A 457 -14.33 -0.74 1.12
CA LEU A 457 -14.15 -2.05 0.49
C LEU A 457 -14.52 -2.06 -1.01
N GLU A 458 -15.51 -1.25 -1.40
CA GLU A 458 -15.99 -1.17 -2.79
C GLU A 458 -14.90 -0.74 -3.77
N PHE A 459 -13.95 0.06 -3.29
CA PHE A 459 -12.89 0.62 -4.13
C PHE A 459 -11.60 -0.21 -4.10
N LEU A 460 -11.46 -1.21 -3.22
CA LEU A 460 -10.26 -2.06 -3.19
C LEU A 460 -9.97 -2.75 -4.53
N PRO A 461 -10.96 -3.23 -5.32
CA PRO A 461 -10.70 -3.75 -6.67
C PRO A 461 -10.10 -2.71 -7.62
N ILE A 462 -10.56 -1.45 -7.56
CA ILE A 462 -10.00 -0.35 -8.36
C ILE A 462 -8.58 -0.01 -7.90
N LEU A 463 -8.35 0.11 -6.58
CA LEU A 463 -7.02 0.36 -6.04
C LEU A 463 -6.04 -0.76 -6.42
N GLN A 464 -6.49 -2.02 -6.38
CA GLN A 464 -5.69 -3.16 -6.81
C GLN A 464 -5.23 -3.00 -8.26
N LYS A 465 -6.14 -2.63 -9.17
CA LYS A 465 -5.80 -2.40 -10.59
C LYS A 465 -4.83 -1.24 -10.79
N PHE A 466 -4.91 -0.19 -9.98
CA PHE A 466 -3.90 0.87 -10.02
C PHE A 466 -2.54 0.37 -9.53
N ARG A 467 -2.51 -0.39 -8.44
CA ARG A 467 -1.27 -0.97 -7.88
C ARG A 467 -0.62 -2.03 -8.80
N GLU A 468 -1.42 -2.70 -9.62
CA GLU A 468 -0.92 -3.65 -10.63
C GLU A 468 -0.29 -2.96 -11.85
N GLU A 469 -0.80 -1.78 -12.21
CA GLU A 469 -0.33 -1.01 -13.38
C GLU A 469 0.76 0.00 -13.05
N TYR A 470 0.80 0.51 -11.81
CA TYR A 470 1.67 1.62 -11.42
C TYR A 470 2.44 1.33 -10.13
N THR A 471 3.60 1.96 -10.05
CA THR A 471 4.44 2.12 -8.86
C THR A 471 4.16 3.49 -8.23
N PRO A 472 4.57 3.76 -6.97
CA PRO A 472 4.46 5.10 -6.41
C PRO A 472 5.09 6.20 -7.30
N GLU A 473 6.22 5.93 -7.95
CA GLU A 473 6.95 6.88 -8.81
C GLU A 473 6.27 7.15 -10.17
N THR A 474 5.38 6.25 -10.60
CA THR A 474 4.72 6.32 -11.91
C THR A 474 3.24 6.63 -11.81
N LEU A 475 2.62 6.34 -10.67
CA LEU A 475 1.19 6.52 -10.43
C LEU A 475 0.81 7.97 -10.73
N PRO A 476 -0.05 8.24 -11.72
CA PRO A 476 -0.40 9.62 -12.08
C PRO A 476 -1.36 10.29 -11.08
N TYR A 477 -1.77 9.59 -10.02
CA TYR A 477 -2.84 10.01 -9.11
C TYR A 477 -2.45 9.80 -7.65
N HIS A 478 -2.97 10.63 -6.75
CA HIS A 478 -3.17 10.23 -5.36
C HIS A 478 -4.62 9.75 -5.21
N LEU A 479 -4.84 8.51 -4.78
CA LEU A 479 -6.18 7.92 -4.65
C LEU A 479 -6.54 7.79 -3.18
N ILE A 480 -7.53 8.56 -2.74
CA ILE A 480 -7.95 8.64 -1.33
C ILE A 480 -9.37 8.08 -1.20
N VAL A 481 -9.53 7.04 -0.36
CA VAL A 481 -10.82 6.38 -0.11
C VAL A 481 -11.17 6.52 1.38
N PRO A 482 -11.84 7.59 1.80
CA PRO A 482 -12.24 7.74 3.19
C PRO A 482 -13.38 6.80 3.55
N SER A 483 -13.35 6.27 4.77
CA SER A 483 -14.56 5.86 5.45
C SER A 483 -15.33 7.12 5.86
N LEU A 484 -16.55 7.29 5.35
CA LEU A 484 -17.40 8.42 5.74
C LEU A 484 -17.65 8.43 7.27
N PRO A 485 -17.88 9.60 7.91
CA PRO A 485 -18.23 9.64 9.32
C PRO A 485 -19.40 8.70 9.65
N GLY A 486 -19.23 7.87 10.69
CA GLY A 486 -20.20 6.83 11.03
C GLY A 486 -20.02 5.48 10.33
N PHE A 487 -19.08 5.36 9.39
CA PHE A 487 -18.82 4.13 8.65
C PHE A 487 -17.52 3.46 9.09
N THR A 488 -17.61 2.15 9.31
CA THR A 488 -16.50 1.26 9.60
C THR A 488 -15.58 1.80 10.69
N PHE A 489 -14.30 2.04 10.36
CA PHE A 489 -13.28 2.50 11.29
C PHE A 489 -13.33 4.02 11.54
N SER A 490 -14.13 4.78 10.79
CA SER A 490 -14.42 6.19 11.12
C SER A 490 -15.42 6.27 12.27
N SER A 491 -15.12 7.14 13.22
CA SER A 491 -15.97 7.42 14.38
C SER A 491 -17.19 8.27 14.02
N GLY A 492 -17.95 8.68 15.04
CA GLY A 492 -19.11 9.57 14.89
C GLY A 492 -20.33 8.90 14.25
N PRO A 493 -21.29 9.71 13.74
CA PRO A 493 -21.34 11.18 13.82
C PRO A 493 -21.50 11.69 15.28
N PRO A 494 -21.38 13.01 15.53
CA PRO A 494 -21.50 13.57 16.88
C PRO A 494 -22.81 13.17 17.59
N LEU A 495 -22.73 12.93 18.91
CA LEU A 495 -23.88 12.52 19.71
C LEU A 495 -24.77 13.69 20.16
N ASP A 496 -24.25 14.91 20.11
CA ASP A 496 -24.84 16.11 20.70
C ASP A 496 -25.47 17.08 19.68
N ARG A 497 -25.31 16.81 18.37
CA ARG A 497 -25.83 17.65 17.29
C ARG A 497 -26.21 16.85 16.04
N ASN A 498 -27.02 17.47 15.19
CA ASN A 498 -27.35 16.91 13.89
C ASN A 498 -26.11 16.92 12.96
N PHE A 499 -26.10 16.02 11.98
CA PHE A 499 -25.05 15.85 10.98
C PHE A 499 -25.68 15.42 9.65
N GLY A 500 -25.15 15.87 8.51
CA GLY A 500 -25.69 15.50 7.18
C GLY A 500 -24.63 15.53 6.08
N THR A 501 -25.05 15.32 4.83
CA THR A 501 -24.16 15.25 3.66
C THR A 501 -23.25 16.47 3.47
N GLY A 502 -23.72 17.68 3.79
CA GLY A 502 -22.89 18.89 3.76
C GLY A 502 -21.81 18.92 4.86
N ASP A 503 -22.09 18.35 6.03
CA ASP A 503 -21.08 18.20 7.08
C ASP A 503 -20.03 17.15 6.71
N ILE A 504 -20.47 16.04 6.08
CA ILE A 504 -19.53 15.04 5.54
C ILE A 504 -18.62 15.69 4.50
N ALA A 505 -19.19 16.46 3.55
CA ALA A 505 -18.43 17.17 2.53
C ALA A 505 -17.36 18.08 3.15
N ARG A 506 -17.72 18.84 4.19
CA ARG A 506 -16.76 19.66 4.94
C ARG A 506 -15.63 18.83 5.57
N VAL A 507 -15.95 17.71 6.19
CA VAL A 507 -14.95 16.83 6.83
C VAL A 507 -14.00 16.21 5.80
N VAL A 508 -14.51 15.68 4.68
CA VAL A 508 -13.66 15.04 3.66
C VAL A 508 -12.89 16.08 2.82
N ASP A 509 -13.42 17.29 2.65
CA ASP A 509 -12.65 18.40 2.09
C ASP A 509 -11.48 18.79 2.99
N GLN A 510 -11.71 18.85 4.31
CA GLN A 510 -10.64 19.09 5.28
C GLN A 510 -9.60 17.98 5.23
N LEU A 511 -9.99 16.71 5.12
CA LEU A 511 -9.05 15.61 4.92
C LEU A 511 -8.15 15.83 3.69
N MET A 512 -8.73 16.25 2.56
CA MET A 512 -7.95 16.51 1.35
C MET A 512 -6.99 17.71 1.52
N LYS A 513 -7.41 18.77 2.22
CA LYS A 513 -6.55 19.91 2.57
C LYS A 513 -5.41 19.50 3.51
N ASP A 514 -5.73 18.69 4.51
CA ASP A 514 -4.77 18.15 5.48
C ASP A 514 -3.72 17.25 4.81
N LEU A 515 -4.06 16.61 3.68
CA LEU A 515 -3.14 15.87 2.80
C LEU A 515 -2.36 16.78 1.83
N GLY A 516 -2.58 18.10 1.87
CA GLY A 516 -1.90 19.09 1.05
C GLY A 516 -2.55 19.35 -0.32
N PHE A 517 -3.79 18.90 -0.53
CA PHE A 517 -4.50 19.04 -1.80
C PHE A 517 -5.46 20.24 -1.84
N GLU A 518 -5.21 21.27 -1.03
CA GLU A 518 -5.99 22.51 -1.01
C GLU A 518 -6.01 23.20 -2.38
N SER A 519 -4.90 23.11 -3.13
CA SER A 519 -4.80 23.69 -4.47
C SER A 519 -5.77 23.06 -5.46
N GLY A 520 -6.15 21.78 -5.28
CA GLY A 520 -7.08 21.12 -6.17
C GLY A 520 -7.13 19.62 -6.01
N TYR A 521 -8.34 19.07 -6.05
CA TYR A 521 -8.59 17.63 -6.22
C TYR A 521 -9.87 17.37 -7.03
N ILE A 522 -10.04 16.13 -7.49
CA ILE A 522 -11.25 15.64 -8.15
C ILE A 522 -12.03 14.74 -7.18
N ALA A 523 -13.35 14.87 -7.15
CA ALA A 523 -14.21 13.97 -6.38
C ALA A 523 -14.93 12.98 -7.32
N GLN A 524 -14.85 11.70 -6.98
CA GLN A 524 -15.66 10.63 -7.56
C GLN A 524 -16.67 10.16 -6.51
N GLY A 525 -17.93 9.90 -6.88
CA GLY A 525 -18.90 9.37 -5.93
C GLY A 525 -20.08 8.61 -6.54
N GLY A 526 -20.39 7.46 -5.94
CA GLY A 526 -21.64 6.71 -6.11
C GLY A 526 -22.56 6.88 -4.90
N ASP A 527 -23.81 6.40 -4.98
CA ASP A 527 -24.80 6.44 -3.89
C ASP A 527 -24.77 7.76 -3.04
N ILE A 528 -24.73 7.71 -1.71
CA ILE A 528 -24.59 8.87 -0.82
C ILE A 528 -23.34 9.70 -1.16
N GLY A 529 -22.25 9.04 -1.56
CA GLY A 529 -21.03 9.66 -2.07
C GLY A 529 -21.27 10.63 -3.22
N SER A 530 -22.24 10.38 -4.11
CA SER A 530 -22.61 11.31 -5.19
C SER A 530 -23.19 12.64 -4.66
N ARG A 531 -23.96 12.59 -3.56
CA ARG A 531 -24.50 13.79 -2.91
C ARG A 531 -23.38 14.59 -2.24
N ILE A 532 -22.43 13.89 -1.62
CA ILE A 532 -21.25 14.49 -0.99
C ILE A 532 -20.37 15.13 -2.08
N ALA A 533 -20.08 14.42 -3.17
CA ALA A 533 -19.32 14.94 -4.31
C ALA A 533 -19.97 16.19 -4.92
N ARG A 534 -21.31 16.23 -5.00
CA ARG A 534 -22.05 17.43 -5.41
C ARG A 534 -21.85 18.59 -4.45
N HIS A 535 -21.93 18.38 -3.13
CA HIS A 535 -21.63 19.43 -2.15
C HIS A 535 -20.19 19.94 -2.31
N LEU A 536 -19.21 19.05 -2.48
CA LEU A 536 -17.82 19.41 -2.74
C LEU A 536 -17.67 20.27 -4.00
N GLY A 537 -18.23 19.82 -5.13
CA GLY A 537 -18.16 20.53 -6.40
C GLY A 537 -18.78 21.92 -6.35
N VAL A 538 -19.84 22.10 -5.55
CA VAL A 538 -20.59 23.36 -5.47
C VAL A 538 -20.02 24.33 -4.43
N ASP A 539 -19.66 23.86 -3.24
CA ASP A 539 -19.35 24.71 -2.09
C ASP A 539 -17.86 24.80 -1.75
N HIS A 540 -17.02 23.89 -2.25
CA HIS A 540 -15.60 23.81 -1.85
C HIS A 540 -14.66 24.15 -3.01
N GLU A 541 -13.91 25.24 -2.90
CA GLU A 541 -12.99 25.73 -3.96
C GLU A 541 -11.88 24.73 -4.31
N SER A 542 -11.41 23.96 -3.33
CA SER A 542 -10.42 22.90 -3.44
C SER A 542 -10.89 21.72 -4.30
N CYS A 543 -12.20 21.44 -4.38
CA CYS A 543 -12.73 20.47 -5.33
C CYS A 543 -12.86 21.12 -6.72
N LYS A 544 -12.15 20.61 -7.73
CA LYS A 544 -12.06 21.24 -9.06
C LYS A 544 -12.94 20.60 -10.12
N ALA A 545 -13.27 19.32 -9.96
CA ALA A 545 -14.18 18.60 -10.85
C ALA A 545 -14.86 17.46 -10.10
N VAL A 546 -16.02 17.04 -10.60
CA VAL A 546 -16.84 15.99 -10.00
C VAL A 546 -17.18 14.94 -11.05
N HIS A 547 -16.94 13.67 -10.75
CA HIS A 547 -17.43 12.52 -11.50
C HIS A 547 -18.39 11.72 -10.62
N VAL A 548 -19.55 11.33 -11.13
CA VAL A 548 -20.48 10.48 -10.39
C VAL A 548 -21.05 9.38 -11.27
N ASN A 549 -21.47 8.29 -10.64
CA ASN A 549 -22.19 7.20 -11.32
C ASN A 549 -23.66 7.12 -10.90
N VAL A 550 -24.15 8.08 -10.09
CA VAL A 550 -25.58 8.23 -9.77
C VAL A 550 -25.91 9.70 -9.50
N VAL A 551 -27.14 10.11 -9.81
CA VAL A 551 -27.71 11.40 -9.40
C VAL A 551 -29.09 11.16 -8.82
N PHE A 552 -29.31 11.61 -7.58
CA PHE A 552 -30.64 11.59 -6.99
C PHE A 552 -31.40 12.87 -7.34
N MET A 553 -32.38 12.76 -8.24
CA MET A 553 -33.23 13.89 -8.62
C MET A 553 -34.64 13.42 -8.96
N ARG A 554 -35.58 14.37 -9.00
CA ARG A 554 -36.91 14.18 -9.60
C ARG A 554 -36.85 14.56 -11.07
N LYS A 555 -37.82 14.09 -11.86
CA LYS A 555 -38.03 14.57 -13.24
C LYS A 555 -38.00 16.10 -13.27
N PRO A 556 -37.11 16.74 -14.06
CA PRO A 556 -37.08 18.19 -14.18
C PRO A 556 -38.38 18.75 -14.76
N ASP A 557 -38.78 19.92 -14.30
CA ASP A 557 -39.96 20.61 -14.81
C ASP A 557 -39.80 20.91 -16.30
N GLY A 558 -40.85 20.64 -17.08
CA GLY A 558 -40.88 20.90 -18.52
C GLY A 558 -40.20 19.87 -19.42
N MET A 559 -39.56 18.84 -18.87
CA MET A 559 -38.99 17.74 -19.68
C MET A 559 -40.08 16.79 -20.19
N THR A 560 -40.06 16.48 -21.49
CA THR A 560 -40.94 15.47 -22.10
C THR A 560 -40.17 14.18 -22.37
N ASP A 561 -40.89 13.07 -22.50
CA ASP A 561 -40.30 11.75 -22.74
C ASP A 561 -40.21 11.43 -24.25
N ASP A 562 -40.65 12.35 -25.11
CA ASP A 562 -40.85 12.14 -26.56
C ASP A 562 -39.54 11.88 -27.35
N HIS A 563 -38.40 12.23 -26.76
CA HIS A 563 -37.07 12.12 -27.38
C HIS A 563 -36.17 11.10 -26.69
N LEU A 564 -36.69 10.37 -25.70
CA LEU A 564 -35.91 9.39 -24.97
C LEU A 564 -35.69 8.13 -25.81
N SER A 565 -34.46 7.62 -25.75
CA SER A 565 -34.12 6.33 -26.32
C SER A 565 -34.83 5.19 -25.59
N THR A 566 -34.91 4.01 -26.23
CA THR A 566 -35.47 2.81 -25.59
C THR A 566 -34.75 2.44 -24.29
N SER A 567 -33.43 2.66 -24.20
CA SER A 567 -32.66 2.44 -22.97
C SER A 567 -33.05 3.42 -21.86
N GLU A 568 -33.27 4.69 -22.18
CA GLU A 568 -33.66 5.70 -21.19
C GLU A 568 -35.08 5.47 -20.68
N ILE A 569 -36.00 5.04 -21.56
CA ILE A 569 -37.36 4.64 -21.15
C ILE A 569 -37.30 3.46 -20.16
N LYS A 570 -36.49 2.42 -20.45
CA LYS A 570 -36.27 1.31 -19.51
C LYS A 570 -35.66 1.76 -18.19
N GLY A 571 -34.75 2.74 -18.22
CA GLY A 571 -34.19 3.36 -17.02
C GLY A 571 -35.26 4.02 -16.15
N ILE A 572 -36.16 4.80 -16.78
CA ILE A 572 -37.30 5.42 -16.09
C ILE A 572 -38.26 4.37 -15.51
N GLU A 573 -38.54 3.29 -16.25
CA GLU A 573 -39.36 2.18 -15.76
C GLU A 573 -38.74 1.53 -14.51
N ARG A 574 -37.43 1.27 -14.54
CA ARG A 574 -36.68 0.74 -13.39
C ARG A 574 -36.71 1.67 -12.20
N MET A 575 -36.42 2.97 -12.40
CA MET A 575 -36.53 4.01 -11.37
C MET A 575 -37.93 4.02 -10.75
N THR A 576 -38.98 4.01 -11.59
CA THR A 576 -40.37 4.03 -11.13
C THR A 576 -40.70 2.80 -10.28
N ASN A 577 -40.22 1.63 -10.69
CA ASN A 577 -40.39 0.40 -9.92
C ASN A 577 -39.63 0.44 -8.58
N PHE A 578 -38.39 0.94 -8.57
CA PHE A 578 -37.61 1.09 -7.35
C PHE A 578 -38.24 2.07 -6.35
N VAL A 579 -38.80 3.18 -6.83
CA VAL A 579 -39.56 4.12 -5.97
C VAL A 579 -40.80 3.45 -5.39
N ALA A 580 -41.51 2.65 -6.18
CA ALA A 580 -42.75 1.99 -5.75
C ALA A 580 -42.52 0.83 -4.78
N THR A 581 -41.47 0.04 -4.97
CA THR A 581 -41.29 -1.25 -4.27
C THR A 581 -39.95 -1.37 -3.52
N GLY A 582 -38.89 -0.72 -3.99
CA GLY A 582 -37.53 -0.84 -3.44
C GLY A 582 -37.16 0.18 -2.36
N SER A 583 -38.00 1.18 -2.09
CA SER A 583 -37.67 2.34 -1.23
C SER A 583 -38.12 2.23 0.24
N GLY A 584 -38.62 1.06 0.66
CA GLY A 584 -39.05 0.82 2.05
C GLY A 584 -37.91 1.02 3.06
N TYR A 585 -36.71 0.54 2.73
CA TYR A 585 -35.53 0.66 3.59
C TYR A 585 -35.17 2.14 3.86
N ALA A 586 -35.20 2.97 2.81
CA ALA A 586 -34.85 4.39 2.88
C ALA A 586 -35.89 5.17 3.70
N THR A 587 -37.17 4.79 3.60
CA THR A 587 -38.24 5.39 4.42
C THR A 587 -38.03 5.07 5.90
N GLU A 588 -37.71 3.82 6.24
CA GLU A 588 -37.43 3.41 7.62
C GLU A 588 -36.20 4.14 8.18
N GLN A 589 -35.09 4.17 7.43
CA GLN A 589 -33.86 4.87 7.82
C GLN A 589 -34.05 6.38 7.95
N GLY A 590 -34.81 7.00 7.04
CA GLY A 590 -35.04 8.45 7.05
C GLY A 590 -36.01 8.92 8.12
N THR A 591 -36.90 8.05 8.63
CA THR A 591 -37.95 8.44 9.57
C THR A 591 -37.77 7.87 10.97
N ARG A 592 -37.21 6.67 11.13
CA ARG A 592 -37.00 5.99 12.41
C ARG A 592 -35.58 5.40 12.55
N PRO A 593 -34.52 6.17 12.29
CA PRO A 593 -33.13 5.66 12.29
C PRO A 593 -32.73 5.02 13.62
N SER A 594 -33.14 5.60 14.76
CA SER A 594 -32.85 5.02 16.08
C SER A 594 -33.49 3.64 16.26
N THR A 595 -34.75 3.46 15.84
CA THR A 595 -35.47 2.20 15.98
C THR A 595 -34.82 1.11 15.14
N ILE A 596 -34.64 1.34 13.84
CA ILE A 596 -34.05 0.33 12.95
C ILE A 596 -32.58 0.06 13.31
N GLY A 597 -31.85 1.08 13.79
CA GLY A 597 -30.50 0.92 14.33
C GLY A 597 -30.45 -0.13 15.45
N HIS A 598 -31.29 0.01 16.48
CA HIS A 598 -31.36 -0.97 17.56
C HIS A 598 -31.80 -2.36 17.10
N VAL A 599 -32.72 -2.44 16.13
CA VAL A 599 -33.20 -3.73 15.60
C VAL A 599 -32.07 -4.48 14.91
N LEU A 600 -31.32 -3.84 14.01
CA LEU A 600 -30.25 -4.52 13.26
C LEU A 600 -28.98 -4.75 14.11
N SER A 601 -28.73 -3.94 15.14
CA SER A 601 -27.65 -4.20 16.12
C SER A 601 -27.93 -5.40 17.03
N SER A 602 -29.18 -5.89 17.10
CA SER A 602 -29.54 -6.99 18.01
C SER A 602 -29.09 -8.37 17.53
N SER A 603 -28.82 -8.54 16.24
CA SER A 603 -28.47 -9.83 15.64
C SER A 603 -27.74 -9.67 14.30
N PRO A 604 -26.60 -10.35 14.09
CA PRO A 604 -25.89 -10.33 12.81
C PRO A 604 -26.72 -10.92 11.67
N MET A 605 -27.65 -11.85 11.97
CA MET A 605 -28.57 -12.39 10.96
C MET A 605 -29.67 -11.40 10.57
N ALA A 606 -30.07 -10.50 11.47
CA ALA A 606 -31.00 -9.42 11.13
C ALA A 606 -30.30 -8.39 10.21
N LEU A 607 -29.06 -8.04 10.55
CA LEU A 607 -28.22 -7.17 9.72
C LEU A 607 -27.98 -7.78 8.32
N LEU A 608 -27.63 -9.07 8.25
CA LEU A 608 -27.43 -9.80 6.99
C LEU A 608 -28.70 -9.83 6.14
N ALA A 609 -29.87 -10.07 6.72
CA ALA A 609 -31.12 -10.07 5.96
C ALA A 609 -31.39 -8.70 5.33
N TRP A 610 -31.17 -7.61 6.09
CA TRP A 610 -31.44 -6.25 5.63
C TRP A 610 -30.45 -5.75 4.57
N ILE A 611 -29.16 -5.95 4.80
CA ILE A 611 -28.09 -5.50 3.88
C ILE A 611 -27.93 -6.45 2.70
N GLY A 612 -27.99 -7.76 2.95
CA GLY A 612 -27.83 -8.79 1.92
C GLY A 612 -28.87 -8.71 0.82
N GLU A 613 -30.11 -8.32 1.14
CA GLU A 613 -31.14 -8.03 0.12
C GLU A 613 -30.63 -7.03 -0.93
N LYS A 614 -29.92 -5.98 -0.50
CA LYS A 614 -29.45 -4.91 -1.37
C LYS A 614 -28.35 -5.41 -2.30
N PHE A 615 -27.40 -6.17 -1.77
CA PHE A 615 -26.36 -6.82 -2.58
C PHE A 615 -26.92 -7.87 -3.57
N LEU A 616 -28.12 -8.41 -3.36
CA LEU A 616 -28.77 -9.33 -4.30
C LEU A 616 -29.61 -8.64 -5.38
N GLU A 617 -30.15 -7.46 -5.09
CA GLU A 617 -31.12 -6.78 -5.96
C GLU A 617 -30.53 -5.61 -6.76
N TRP A 618 -29.46 -5.01 -6.24
CA TRP A 618 -28.90 -3.77 -6.80
C TRP A 618 -27.77 -4.01 -7.81
N VAL A 619 -27.37 -5.26 -8.00
CA VAL A 619 -26.31 -5.69 -8.92
C VAL A 619 -26.88 -6.16 -10.25
N ASP A 620 -26.07 -6.15 -11.29
CA ASP A 620 -26.36 -6.78 -12.58
C ASP A 620 -26.02 -8.28 -12.53
N ASP A 621 -24.74 -8.60 -12.35
CA ASP A 621 -24.24 -9.96 -12.18
C ASP A 621 -24.18 -10.31 -10.66
N PRO A 622 -24.61 -11.51 -10.22
CA PRO A 622 -24.61 -11.87 -8.80
C PRO A 622 -23.22 -11.84 -8.18
N LEU A 623 -23.08 -11.16 -7.03
CA LEU A 623 -21.85 -11.16 -6.23
C LEU A 623 -21.57 -12.52 -5.59
N ALA A 624 -20.31 -12.79 -5.29
CA ALA A 624 -19.94 -13.95 -4.51
C ALA A 624 -20.54 -13.84 -3.09
N PRO A 625 -21.02 -14.93 -2.48
CA PRO A 625 -21.49 -14.92 -1.09
C PRO A 625 -20.45 -14.35 -0.12
N GLU A 626 -19.17 -14.60 -0.38
CA GLU A 626 -18.05 -14.12 0.42
C GLU A 626 -17.95 -12.59 0.45
N ASP A 627 -18.25 -11.90 -0.66
CA ASP A 627 -18.22 -10.43 -0.73
C ASP A 627 -19.33 -9.82 0.13
N ILE A 628 -20.52 -10.44 0.12
CA ILE A 628 -21.66 -10.02 0.95
C ILE A 628 -21.33 -10.24 2.42
N LEU A 629 -20.80 -11.42 2.77
CA LEU A 629 -20.43 -11.75 4.15
C LEU A 629 -19.29 -10.85 4.65
N GLU A 630 -18.33 -10.50 3.81
CA GLU A 630 -17.25 -9.57 4.16
C GLU A 630 -17.79 -8.20 4.54
N SER A 631 -18.64 -7.61 3.69
CA SER A 631 -19.24 -6.30 3.97
C SER A 631 -20.09 -6.31 5.24
N VAL A 632 -20.98 -7.31 5.39
CA VAL A 632 -21.85 -7.43 6.56
C VAL A 632 -21.06 -7.70 7.84
N THR A 633 -20.00 -8.52 7.76
CA THR A 633 -19.12 -8.78 8.91
C THR A 633 -18.39 -7.51 9.33
N LEU A 634 -17.84 -6.73 8.38
CA LEU A 634 -17.21 -5.45 8.69
C LEU A 634 -18.20 -4.49 9.36
N TYR A 635 -19.42 -4.39 8.82
CA TYR A 635 -20.48 -3.56 9.41
C TYR A 635 -20.84 -3.97 10.84
N TRP A 636 -20.91 -5.27 11.11
CA TRP A 636 -21.18 -5.80 12.44
C TRP A 636 -20.06 -5.47 13.43
N LEU A 637 -18.81 -5.80 13.08
CA LEU A 637 -17.65 -5.65 13.95
C LEU A 637 -17.30 -4.19 14.27
N THR A 638 -17.83 -3.26 13.48
CA THR A 638 -17.62 -1.82 13.65
C THR A 638 -18.88 -1.07 14.07
N GLU A 639 -19.98 -1.77 14.34
CA GLU A 639 -21.27 -1.17 14.71
C GLU A 639 -21.71 -0.06 13.72
N THR A 640 -21.48 -0.30 12.42
CA THR A 640 -21.63 0.74 11.38
C THR A 640 -23.08 1.14 11.16
N PHE A 641 -23.98 0.16 11.02
CA PHE A 641 -25.36 0.43 10.58
C PHE A 641 -26.07 1.56 11.36
N PRO A 642 -26.16 1.54 12.70
CA PRO A 642 -26.85 2.61 13.44
C PRO A 642 -26.17 3.98 13.31
N ARG A 643 -24.88 4.01 12.97
CA ARG A 643 -24.07 5.23 12.82
C ARG A 643 -24.03 5.76 11.39
N ALA A 644 -24.42 4.96 10.39
CA ALA A 644 -24.27 5.26 8.96
C ALA A 644 -25.54 5.84 8.29
N ILE A 645 -26.72 5.59 8.86
CA ILE A 645 -28.02 5.87 8.19
C ILE A 645 -28.55 7.29 8.38
N TYR A 646 -27.74 8.19 8.93
CA TYR A 646 -28.19 9.53 9.31
C TYR A 646 -28.50 10.44 8.12
N THR A 647 -27.92 10.20 6.94
CA THR A 647 -28.16 10.99 5.72
C THR A 647 -29.56 10.79 5.13
N TYR A 648 -30.22 9.67 5.43
CA TYR A 648 -31.53 9.32 4.86
C TYR A 648 -32.68 10.24 5.30
N ARG A 649 -32.51 11.00 6.38
CA ARG A 649 -33.51 12.01 6.81
C ARG A 649 -33.50 13.26 5.92
N GLN A 650 -32.53 13.40 5.01
CA GLN A 650 -32.42 14.52 4.09
C GLN A 650 -33.21 14.26 2.80
N ALA A 651 -34.14 15.15 2.48
CA ALA A 651 -34.99 15.02 1.31
C ALA A 651 -34.20 15.23 0.00
N THR A 652 -34.54 14.45 -1.03
CA THR A 652 -34.11 14.72 -2.41
C THR A 652 -34.78 15.99 -2.93
N SER A 653 -34.00 16.90 -3.50
CA SER A 653 -34.48 18.16 -4.08
C SER A 653 -33.80 18.45 -5.41
N ASN A 654 -34.51 19.12 -6.32
CA ASN A 654 -33.95 19.68 -7.56
C ASN A 654 -33.57 21.16 -7.33
N ASP A 655 -33.09 21.51 -6.14
CA ASP A 655 -32.75 22.89 -5.80
C ASP A 655 -31.63 23.40 -6.74
N PRO A 656 -31.88 24.45 -7.55
CA PRO A 656 -30.89 25.02 -8.46
C PRO A 656 -29.61 25.47 -7.76
N ARG A 657 -29.64 25.71 -6.44
CA ARG A 657 -28.45 26.01 -5.63
C ARG A 657 -27.35 24.95 -5.79
N TRP A 658 -27.72 23.69 -6.04
CA TRP A 658 -26.82 22.56 -6.14
C TRP A 658 -26.39 22.23 -7.58
N TYR A 659 -26.56 23.15 -8.52
CA TYR A 659 -26.03 23.03 -9.87
C TYR A 659 -24.49 23.03 -9.85
N ILE A 660 -23.86 22.00 -10.43
CA ILE A 660 -22.39 21.88 -10.45
C ILE A 660 -21.84 22.72 -11.61
N HIS A 661 -21.31 23.91 -11.32
CA HIS A 661 -20.71 24.80 -12.33
C HIS A 661 -19.26 24.42 -12.73
N LYS A 662 -18.65 23.49 -12.00
CA LYS A 662 -17.33 22.96 -12.32
C LYS A 662 -17.47 21.81 -13.33
N PRO A 663 -16.38 21.39 -14.01
CA PRO A 663 -16.43 20.22 -14.88
C PRO A 663 -17.09 19.02 -14.21
N PHE A 664 -18.19 18.56 -14.81
CA PHE A 664 -19.01 17.48 -14.30
C PHE A 664 -18.99 16.29 -15.27
N GLY A 665 -18.71 15.10 -14.75
CA GLY A 665 -18.70 13.84 -15.47
C GLY A 665 -19.72 12.84 -14.92
N PHE A 666 -20.31 12.03 -15.80
CA PHE A 666 -21.26 10.99 -15.42
C PHE A 666 -21.00 9.66 -16.13
N SER A 667 -21.04 8.56 -15.37
CA SER A 667 -21.00 7.19 -15.91
C SER A 667 -22.34 6.48 -15.67
N SER A 668 -23.01 6.11 -16.74
CA SER A 668 -24.35 5.51 -16.71
C SER A 668 -24.29 3.99 -16.78
N PHE A 669 -24.58 3.33 -15.66
CA PHE A 669 -24.72 1.88 -15.55
C PHE A 669 -26.21 1.45 -15.64
N PRO A 670 -26.56 0.43 -16.43
CA PRO A 670 -27.95 0.13 -16.77
C PRO A 670 -28.76 -0.44 -15.61
N MET A 671 -28.12 -1.09 -14.63
CA MET A 671 -28.78 -1.72 -13.49
C MET A 671 -28.70 -0.89 -12.19
N GLU A 672 -28.27 0.37 -12.27
CA GLU A 672 -28.42 1.35 -11.18
C GLU A 672 -29.89 1.43 -10.71
N LEU A 673 -30.13 1.87 -9.47
CA LEU A 673 -31.45 1.91 -8.84
C LEU A 673 -32.43 2.83 -9.57
N ALA A 674 -31.91 3.97 -10.02
CA ALA A 674 -32.65 4.98 -10.75
C ALA A 674 -31.81 5.48 -11.94
N PRO A 675 -31.70 4.71 -13.04
CA PRO A 675 -30.97 5.14 -14.22
C PRO A 675 -31.72 6.31 -14.87
N LEU A 676 -31.02 7.43 -15.05
CA LEU A 676 -31.62 8.68 -15.54
C LEU A 676 -31.21 8.96 -17.00
N PRO A 677 -32.09 9.57 -17.79
CA PRO A 677 -31.72 10.11 -19.10
C PRO A 677 -30.59 11.13 -19.00
N ARG A 678 -29.72 11.17 -20.01
CA ARG A 678 -28.64 12.16 -20.09
C ARG A 678 -29.18 13.59 -20.01
N SER A 679 -30.28 13.84 -20.73
CA SER A 679 -30.95 15.15 -20.78
C SER A 679 -31.43 15.63 -19.40
N TRP A 680 -31.71 14.72 -18.46
CA TRP A 680 -32.06 15.09 -17.09
C TRP A 680 -30.82 15.42 -16.28
N VAL A 681 -29.77 14.61 -16.39
CA VAL A 681 -28.50 14.82 -15.68
C VAL A 681 -27.85 16.15 -16.08
N GLU A 682 -27.92 16.53 -17.36
CA GLU A 682 -27.45 17.82 -17.90
C GLU A 682 -28.11 19.04 -17.21
N THR A 683 -29.30 18.90 -16.63
CA THR A 683 -29.95 20.00 -15.89
C THR A 683 -29.33 20.25 -14.52
N THR A 684 -28.39 19.39 -14.08
CA THR A 684 -27.85 19.41 -12.72
C THR A 684 -26.40 19.88 -12.63
N GLY A 685 -25.74 20.17 -13.76
CA GLY A 685 -24.38 20.68 -13.79
C GLY A 685 -23.85 20.84 -15.21
N ASP A 686 -22.67 21.46 -15.31
CA ASP A 686 -21.92 21.64 -16.55
C ASP A 686 -21.29 20.30 -16.98
N LEU A 687 -22.15 19.42 -17.51
CA LEU A 687 -21.82 18.05 -17.90
C LEU A 687 -20.91 18.03 -19.15
N VAL A 688 -19.62 17.79 -18.93
CA VAL A 688 -18.60 17.76 -19.99
C VAL A 688 -18.16 16.34 -20.37
N PHE A 689 -18.48 15.36 -19.53
CA PHE A 689 -18.16 13.95 -19.76
C PHE A 689 -19.39 13.08 -19.49
N TRP A 690 -19.68 12.17 -20.42
CA TRP A 690 -20.77 11.21 -20.31
C TRP A 690 -20.33 9.90 -20.93
N GLU A 691 -20.35 8.83 -20.15
CA GLU A 691 -20.12 7.47 -20.64
C GLU A 691 -21.31 6.58 -20.31
N GLN A 692 -21.69 5.69 -21.23
CA GLN A 692 -22.82 4.79 -21.04
C GLN A 692 -22.38 3.34 -21.24
N HIS A 693 -22.59 2.53 -20.21
CA HIS A 693 -22.12 1.15 -20.18
C HIS A 693 -23.23 0.15 -20.55
N PRO A 694 -22.88 -0.98 -21.18
CA PRO A 694 -23.84 -2.04 -21.51
C PRO A 694 -24.16 -2.97 -20.33
N LYS A 695 -23.37 -2.92 -19.25
CA LYS A 695 -23.42 -3.80 -18.07
C LYS A 695 -23.13 -3.04 -16.79
N GLY A 696 -23.49 -3.63 -15.65
CA GLY A 696 -23.18 -3.13 -14.31
C GLY A 696 -24.39 -2.52 -13.60
N GLY A 697 -24.40 -2.69 -12.28
CA GLY A 697 -25.43 -2.17 -11.38
C GLY A 697 -24.99 -0.98 -10.54
N HIS A 698 -25.59 -0.91 -9.35
CA HIS A 698 -25.38 0.17 -8.38
C HIS A 698 -23.96 0.19 -7.82
N PHE A 699 -23.35 -0.98 -7.61
CA PHE A 699 -22.03 -1.09 -7.00
C PHE A 699 -20.94 -1.06 -8.07
N ALA A 700 -20.94 0.01 -8.89
CA ALA A 700 -20.09 0.12 -10.08
C ALA A 700 -18.60 -0.17 -9.81
N ALA A 701 -18.05 0.31 -8.69
CA ALA A 701 -16.66 0.06 -8.31
C ALA A 701 -16.34 -1.41 -7.98
N LEU A 702 -17.34 -2.17 -7.52
CA LEU A 702 -17.22 -3.59 -7.19
C LEU A 702 -17.54 -4.47 -8.40
N GLU A 703 -18.58 -4.13 -9.16
CA GLU A 703 -19.09 -4.91 -10.29
C GLU A 703 -18.28 -4.72 -11.56
N GLN A 704 -17.93 -3.47 -11.88
CA GLN A 704 -17.28 -3.04 -13.13
C GLN A 704 -16.04 -2.17 -12.82
N PRO A 705 -15.04 -2.70 -12.08
CA PRO A 705 -13.88 -1.93 -11.65
C PRO A 705 -13.00 -1.47 -12.81
N ASP A 706 -12.97 -2.19 -13.93
CA ASP A 706 -12.20 -1.79 -15.12
C ASP A 706 -12.85 -0.59 -15.82
N GLU A 707 -14.16 -0.64 -16.00
CA GLU A 707 -14.95 0.39 -16.67
C GLU A 707 -14.96 1.69 -15.86
N LEU A 708 -15.26 1.63 -14.55
CA LEU A 708 -15.28 2.84 -13.72
C LEU A 708 -13.89 3.46 -13.59
N LYS A 709 -12.83 2.64 -13.52
CA LYS A 709 -11.45 3.12 -13.55
C LYS A 709 -11.13 3.82 -14.87
N ALA A 710 -11.47 3.21 -16.00
CA ALA A 710 -11.22 3.79 -17.32
C ALA A 710 -11.93 5.13 -17.50
N ASP A 711 -13.19 5.22 -17.08
CA ASP A 711 -13.97 6.46 -17.10
C ASP A 711 -13.33 7.56 -16.27
N LEU A 712 -12.92 7.23 -15.04
CA LEU A 712 -12.25 8.17 -14.15
C LEU A 712 -10.95 8.69 -14.77
N VAL A 713 -10.13 7.81 -15.34
CA VAL A 713 -8.88 8.18 -16.04
C VAL A 713 -9.17 9.10 -17.23
N ASN A 714 -10.16 8.75 -18.06
CA ASN A 714 -10.53 9.54 -19.23
C ASN A 714 -11.07 10.91 -18.83
N PHE A 715 -11.91 10.97 -17.80
CA PHE A 715 -12.44 12.21 -17.26
C PHE A 715 -11.33 13.13 -16.74
N VAL A 716 -10.42 12.59 -15.91
CA VAL A 716 -9.27 13.35 -15.37
C VAL A 716 -8.42 13.89 -16.51
N ALA A 717 -8.08 13.07 -17.50
CA ALA A 717 -7.30 13.48 -18.66
C ALA A 717 -7.97 14.59 -19.48
N GLN A 718 -9.31 14.58 -19.55
CA GLN A 718 -10.08 15.60 -20.27
C GLN A 718 -10.11 16.94 -19.53
N VAL A 719 -10.25 16.95 -18.19
CA VAL A 719 -10.57 18.18 -17.44
C VAL A 719 -9.37 18.79 -16.72
N TRP A 720 -8.45 17.97 -16.22
CA TRP A 720 -7.37 18.43 -15.34
C TRP A 720 -6.37 19.38 -16.01
N PRO A 721 -5.93 19.17 -17.28
CA PRO A 721 -5.04 20.12 -17.95
C PRO A 721 -5.65 21.53 -18.08
N GLY A 722 -6.97 21.60 -18.32
CA GLY A 722 -7.69 22.87 -18.41
C GLY A 722 -7.79 23.58 -17.05
N ILE A 723 -7.96 22.82 -15.97
CA ILE A 723 -8.01 23.35 -14.60
C ILE A 723 -6.67 23.97 -14.21
N ILE A 724 -5.54 23.27 -14.43
CA ILE A 724 -4.21 23.82 -14.10
C ILE A 724 -3.88 25.06 -14.95
N SER A 725 -4.31 25.09 -16.22
CA SER A 725 -4.00 26.22 -17.11
C SER A 725 -4.74 27.53 -16.78
N ALA A 726 -5.77 27.46 -15.95
CA ALA A 726 -6.61 28.58 -15.56
C ALA A 726 -6.20 29.24 -14.22
N GLU A 727 -5.31 28.57 -13.47
CA GLU A 727 -4.63 29.10 -12.27
C GLU A 727 -3.32 29.80 -12.67
#